data_AF-O75146-F1
#
_entry.id   AF-O75146-F1
#
_cell.length_a   1.000
_cell.length_b   1.000
_cell.length_c   1.000
_cell.angle_alpha   90.00
_cell.angle_beta   90.00
_cell.angle_gamma   90.00
#
_symmetry.space_group_name_H-M   'P 1'
#
loop_
_entity.id
_entity.type
_entity.pdbx_description
1 polymer ?
#
loop_
_entity_poly.entity_id
_entity_poly.type
_entity_poly.pdbx_seq_one_letter_code
_entity_poly.pdbx_strand_id
1 'polypeptide(L)'
;MNSIKNVPARVLSRRPGHSLEAEREQFDKTQAISISKAINTQEAPVKEKHARRIILGTHHEKGAFTFWSYAIGLPLPSSSILSWKFCHVLHKVLRDGHPNVLHDCQRYRSNIREIGDLWGHLHDRYGQLVNVYTKLLLTKISFHLKHPQFPAGLEVTDEVLEKAAGTDVNNIFQLTVEMFDYMDCELKLSESVFRQLNTAIAVSQMSSGQCRLAPLIQVIQDCSHLYHYTVKLLFKLHSCLPADTLQGHRDRFHEQFHSLRNFFRRASDMLYFKRLIQIPRLPEGPPNFLRASALAEHIKPVVVIPEEAPEDEEPENLIEISTGPPAGEPVVVADLFDQTFGPPNGSVKDDRDLQIESLKREVEMLRSELEKIKLEAQRYIAQLKSQVNALEGELEEQRKQKQKALVDNEQLRHELAQLRAAQLEGERSQGLREEAERKASATEARYNKLKEKHSELVHVHAELLRKNADTAKQLTVTQQSQEEVARVKEQLAFQVEQVKRESELKLEEKSDQLEKLKRELEAKAGELARAQEALSHTEQSKSELSSRLDTLSAEKDALSGAVRQREADLLAAQSLVRETEAALSREQQRSSQEQGELQGRLAERESQEQGLRQRLLDEQFAVLRGAAAEAAGILQDAVSKLDDPLHLRCTSSPDYLVSRAQEALDAVSTLEEGHAQYLTSLADASALVAALTRFSHLAADTIINGGATSHLAPTDPADRLIDTCRECGARALELMGQLQDQQALRHMQASLVRTPLQGILQLGQELKPKSLDVRQEELGAVVDKEMAATSAAIEDAVRRIEDMMNQARHASSGVKLEVNERILNSCTDLMKAIRLLVTTSTSLQKEIVESGRGAATQQEFYAKNSRWTEGLISASKAVGWGATQLVEAADKVVLHTGKYEELIVCSHEIAASTAQLVAASKVKANKHSPHLSRLQECSRTVNERAANVVASTKSGQEQIEDRDTMDFSGLSLIKLKKQEMETQVRVLELEKTLEAERMRLGELRKQHYVLAGASGSPGEEVAIRPSTAPRSVTTKKPPLAQKPSVAPRQDHQLDKKDGIYPAQLVNY
;
A
#
# COMPACT_ATOMS: atom_id res chain seq x y z
N MET A 1 10.67 -1.06 15.01
CA MET A 1 11.49 0.00 14.38
C MET A 1 11.26 -0.05 12.88
N ASN A 2 11.04 1.12 12.25
CA ASN A 2 10.92 1.43 10.80
C ASN A 2 9.82 0.66 10.03
N SER A 3 8.85 1.25 9.32
CA SER A 3 8.86 2.46 8.51
C SER A 3 7.44 3.05 8.41
N ILE A 4 7.24 4.29 8.86
CA ILE A 4 6.12 5.15 8.44
C ILE A 4 6.76 6.48 8.00
N LYS A 5 7.48 6.43 6.89
CA LYS A 5 7.79 7.60 6.07
C LYS A 5 7.47 7.19 4.65
N ASN A 6 6.47 7.85 4.06
CA ASN A 6 6.04 7.85 2.66
C ASN A 6 4.57 7.44 2.50
N VAL A 7 3.67 8.39 2.78
CA VAL A 7 2.38 8.45 2.10
C VAL A 7 2.66 9.08 0.72
N PRO A 8 2.41 8.39 -0.41
CA PRO A 8 2.79 8.87 -1.74
C PRO A 8 1.98 10.09 -2.17
N ALA A 9 2.68 11.19 -2.49
CA ALA A 9 2.08 12.39 -3.06
C ALA A 9 1.60 12.12 -4.50
N ARG A 10 0.33 12.38 -4.78
CA ARG A 10 -0.27 12.25 -6.12
C ARG A 10 0.26 13.32 -7.07
N VAL A 11 0.54 12.90 -8.30
CA VAL A 11 0.74 13.78 -9.46
C VAL A 11 -0.61 14.39 -9.86
N LEU A 12 -0.71 15.73 -9.85
CA LEU A 12 -1.43 16.46 -10.88
C LEU A 12 -0.41 17.34 -11.63
N SER A 13 -0.53 17.32 -12.96
CA SER A 13 0.44 17.84 -13.90
C SER A 13 0.69 19.34 -13.78
N ARG A 14 1.98 19.69 -13.80
CA ARG A 14 2.60 20.98 -14.17
C ARG A 14 1.69 21.99 -14.91
N ARG A 15 1.08 22.91 -14.16
CA ARG A 15 1.06 24.38 -14.39
C ARG A 15 0.99 24.99 -12.98
N PRO A 16 1.74 26.07 -12.66
CA PRO A 16 1.73 26.60 -11.30
C PRO A 16 0.37 27.26 -11.07
N GLY A 17 -0.57 26.52 -10.50
CA GLY A 17 -1.86 27.08 -10.20
C GLY A 17 -1.75 28.09 -9.09
N HIS A 18 -2.48 29.17 -9.31
CA HIS A 18 -3.06 30.11 -8.36
C HIS A 18 -3.01 29.68 -6.89
N SER A 19 -2.87 30.63 -5.95
CA SER A 19 -2.94 30.48 -4.47
C SER A 19 -3.80 29.29 -3.98
N LEU A 20 -4.93 29.07 -4.64
CA LEU A 20 -5.85 27.94 -4.48
C LEU A 20 -5.20 26.53 -4.55
N GLU A 21 -4.17 26.28 -5.37
CA GLU A 21 -3.50 24.97 -5.45
C GLU A 21 -2.57 24.71 -4.27
N ALA A 22 -1.82 25.73 -3.81
CA ALA A 22 -1.01 25.61 -2.60
C ALA A 22 -1.90 25.46 -1.35
N GLU A 23 -3.01 26.18 -1.30
CA GLU A 23 -4.07 25.99 -0.29
C GLU A 23 -4.65 24.57 -0.36
N ARG A 24 -4.90 24.05 -1.57
CA ARG A 24 -5.39 22.68 -1.78
C ARG A 24 -4.35 21.62 -1.38
N GLU A 25 -3.08 21.80 -1.69
CA GLU A 25 -2.02 20.85 -1.28
C GLU A 25 -1.84 20.85 0.24
N GLN A 26 -1.85 22.04 0.86
CA GLN A 26 -1.78 22.17 2.31
C GLN A 26 -3.02 21.56 2.98
N PHE A 27 -4.19 21.74 2.38
CA PHE A 27 -5.43 21.09 2.79
C PHE A 27 -5.31 19.57 2.69
N ASP A 28 -4.92 19.02 1.53
CA ASP A 28 -4.78 17.58 1.28
C ASP A 28 -3.78 16.94 2.25
N LYS A 29 -2.66 17.61 2.52
CA LYS A 29 -1.64 17.18 3.50
C LYS A 29 -2.19 17.20 4.92
N THR A 30 -2.95 18.23 5.29
CA THR A 30 -3.57 18.36 6.61
C THR A 30 -4.67 17.31 6.82
N GLN A 31 -5.45 17.02 5.77
CA GLN A 31 -6.42 15.93 5.74
C GLN A 31 -5.72 14.58 5.89
N ALA A 32 -4.68 14.31 5.09
CA ALA A 32 -3.91 13.06 5.17
C ALA A 32 -3.38 12.80 6.59
N ILE A 33 -2.75 13.81 7.21
CA ILE A 33 -2.25 13.72 8.59
C ILE A 33 -3.38 13.46 9.57
N SER A 34 -4.52 14.12 9.41
CA SER A 34 -5.68 13.94 10.29
C SER A 34 -6.27 12.53 10.13
N ILE A 35 -6.38 12.02 8.91
CA ILE A 35 -6.84 10.65 8.60
C ILE A 35 -5.88 9.62 9.19
N SER A 36 -4.57 9.73 8.96
CA SER A 36 -3.58 8.80 9.53
C SER A 36 -3.51 8.85 11.05
N LYS A 37 -3.75 10.02 11.67
CA LYS A 37 -3.80 10.15 13.13
C LYS A 37 -5.11 9.64 13.72
N ALA A 38 -6.22 9.74 13.01
CA ALA A 38 -7.51 9.21 13.45
C ALA A 38 -7.58 7.68 13.28
N ILE A 39 -7.17 7.18 12.10
CA ILE A 39 -7.22 5.78 11.70
C ILE A 39 -5.80 5.21 11.79
N ASN A 40 -5.45 4.72 12.99
CA ASN A 40 -4.15 4.12 13.30
C ASN A 40 -4.32 2.78 14.04
N THR A 41 -3.23 2.06 14.26
CA THR A 41 -3.25 0.75 14.94
C THR A 41 -3.25 0.81 16.47
N GLN A 42 -3.20 2.02 17.08
CA GLN A 42 -3.20 2.15 18.54
C GLN A 42 -4.59 1.88 19.11
N GLU A 43 -4.69 1.03 20.14
CA GLU A 43 -5.95 0.70 20.80
C GLU A 43 -6.41 1.80 21.77
N ALA A 44 -6.74 2.97 21.23
CA ALA A 44 -7.22 4.15 21.94
C ALA A 44 -8.33 4.84 21.14
N PRO A 45 -9.29 5.54 21.78
CA PRO A 45 -10.38 6.22 21.07
C PRO A 45 -9.84 7.21 20.03
N VAL A 46 -10.59 7.39 18.94
CA VAL A 46 -10.26 8.38 17.91
C VAL A 46 -10.32 9.76 18.56
N LYS A 47 -9.24 10.55 18.45
CA LYS A 47 -9.22 11.90 19.00
C LYS A 47 -10.17 12.80 18.21
N GLU A 48 -11.07 13.46 18.93
CA GLU A 48 -12.11 14.34 18.35
C GLU A 48 -11.53 15.43 17.45
N LYS A 49 -10.40 16.05 17.83
CA LYS A 49 -9.66 17.00 16.99
C LYS A 49 -9.39 16.50 15.56
N HIS A 50 -9.02 15.24 15.39
CA HIS A 50 -8.73 14.67 14.07
C HIS A 50 -10.01 14.33 13.31
N ALA A 51 -11.01 13.76 13.98
CA ALA A 51 -12.31 13.49 13.38
C ALA A 51 -12.99 14.79 12.88
N ARG A 52 -12.99 15.85 13.70
CA ARG A 52 -13.53 17.17 13.34
C ARG A 52 -12.83 17.77 12.13
N ARG A 53 -11.49 17.69 12.06
CA ARG A 53 -10.73 18.14 10.88
C ARG A 53 -11.11 17.37 9.61
N ILE A 54 -11.34 16.07 9.71
CA ILE A 54 -11.78 15.25 8.56
C ILE A 54 -13.18 15.68 8.11
N ILE A 55 -14.11 15.85 9.04
CA ILE A 55 -15.48 16.32 8.77
C ILE A 55 -15.48 17.70 8.13
N LEU A 56 -14.79 18.68 8.72
CA LEU A 56 -14.63 20.03 8.14
C LEU A 56 -13.97 19.97 6.76
N GLY A 57 -13.07 19.01 6.56
CA GLY A 57 -12.50 18.68 5.26
C GLY A 57 -13.56 18.38 4.21
N THR A 58 -14.52 17.52 4.55
CA THR A 58 -15.57 17.15 3.62
C THR A 58 -16.47 18.32 3.22
N HIS A 59 -16.71 19.26 4.14
CA HIS A 59 -17.44 20.50 3.85
C HIS A 59 -16.64 21.45 2.96
N HIS A 60 -15.33 21.57 3.21
CA HIS A 60 -14.44 22.39 2.40
C HIS A 60 -14.37 21.91 0.94
N GLU A 61 -14.27 20.59 0.70
CA GLU A 61 -14.22 20.02 -0.66
C GLU A 61 -15.60 19.68 -1.25
N LYS A 62 -16.69 19.92 -0.51
CA LYS A 62 -18.08 19.57 -0.89
C LYS A 62 -18.28 18.09 -1.25
N GLY A 63 -17.61 17.18 -0.54
CA GLY A 63 -17.59 15.73 -0.77
C GLY A 63 -16.59 15.02 0.14
N ALA A 64 -16.36 13.73 -0.05
CA ALA A 64 -15.34 12.96 0.69
C ALA A 64 -14.22 12.43 -0.22
N PHE A 65 -13.90 13.16 -1.30
CA PHE A 65 -12.89 12.74 -2.28
C PHE A 65 -11.52 12.55 -1.62
N THR A 66 -11.09 13.52 -0.82
CA THR A 66 -9.79 13.47 -0.12
C THR A 66 -9.79 12.37 0.92
N PHE A 67 -10.87 12.25 1.71
CA PHE A 67 -11.03 11.17 2.68
C PHE A 67 -10.85 9.78 2.03
N TRP A 68 -11.62 9.50 0.98
CA TRP A 68 -11.56 8.21 0.30
C TRP A 68 -10.22 7.98 -0.40
N SER A 69 -9.60 9.02 -0.96
CA SER A 69 -8.29 8.91 -1.61
C SER A 69 -7.19 8.36 -0.69
N TYR A 70 -7.28 8.67 0.61
CA TYR A 70 -6.38 8.14 1.63
C TYR A 70 -6.91 6.87 2.28
N ALA A 71 -8.21 6.80 2.57
CA ALA A 71 -8.81 5.68 3.29
C ALA A 71 -8.68 4.34 2.54
N ILE A 72 -8.79 4.34 1.21
CA ILE A 72 -8.58 3.13 0.39
C ILE A 72 -7.12 2.64 0.40
N GLY A 73 -6.16 3.54 0.66
CA GLY A 73 -4.73 3.21 0.72
C GLY A 73 -4.27 2.74 2.09
N LEU A 74 -5.14 2.77 3.11
CA LEU A 74 -4.81 2.25 4.43
C LEU A 74 -4.75 0.71 4.37
N PRO A 75 -3.81 0.06 5.07
CA PRO A 75 -3.70 -1.39 5.12
C PRO A 75 -4.77 -2.00 6.04
N LEU A 76 -6.04 -1.74 5.75
CA LEU A 76 -7.19 -2.21 6.55
C LEU A 76 -7.18 -3.74 6.77
N PRO A 77 -6.82 -4.59 5.77
CA PRO A 77 -6.66 -6.02 5.97
C PRO A 77 -5.59 -6.43 6.99
N SER A 78 -4.62 -5.56 7.30
CA SER A 78 -3.49 -5.92 8.17
C SER A 78 -3.80 -5.72 9.66
N SER A 79 -4.87 -4.99 10.01
CA SER A 79 -5.20 -4.70 11.40
C SER A 79 -6.70 -4.49 11.60
N SER A 80 -7.30 -5.31 12.47
CA SER A 80 -8.71 -5.21 12.83
C SER A 80 -9.02 -3.95 13.63
N ILE A 81 -8.07 -3.44 14.42
CA ILE A 81 -8.19 -2.14 15.14
C ILE A 81 -8.22 -0.99 14.13
N LEU A 82 -7.35 -1.03 13.12
CA LEU A 82 -7.32 -0.03 12.05
C LEU A 82 -8.66 -0.03 11.28
N SER A 83 -9.16 -1.22 10.94
CA SER A 83 -10.48 -1.38 10.29
C SER A 83 -11.65 -0.91 11.16
N TRP A 84 -11.60 -1.17 12.48
CA TRP A 84 -12.59 -0.68 13.44
C TRP A 84 -12.62 0.85 13.50
N LYS A 85 -11.45 1.48 13.56
CA LYS A 85 -11.32 2.95 13.53
C LYS A 85 -11.72 3.54 12.20
N PHE A 86 -11.43 2.87 11.08
CA PHE A 86 -11.94 3.27 9.77
C PHE A 86 -13.47 3.29 9.76
N CYS A 87 -14.12 2.23 10.21
CA CYS A 87 -15.58 2.18 10.31
C CYS A 87 -16.11 3.30 11.20
N HIS A 88 -15.46 3.57 12.33
CA HIS A 88 -15.85 4.66 13.22
C HIS A 88 -15.76 6.04 12.55
N VAL A 89 -14.62 6.35 11.93
CA VAL A 89 -14.42 7.64 11.26
C VAL A 89 -15.37 7.78 10.08
N LEU A 90 -15.58 6.72 9.29
CA LEU A 90 -16.55 6.73 8.20
C LEU A 90 -17.98 6.96 8.72
N HIS A 91 -18.37 6.37 9.86
CA HIS A 91 -19.68 6.63 10.46
C HIS A 91 -19.85 8.13 10.80
N LYS A 92 -18.84 8.74 11.43
CA LYS A 92 -18.87 10.18 11.76
C LYS A 92 -18.91 11.05 10.50
N VAL A 93 -18.11 10.71 9.49
CA VAL A 93 -18.07 11.40 8.20
C VAL A 93 -19.40 11.29 7.45
N LEU A 94 -20.07 10.13 7.51
CA LEU A 94 -21.42 9.98 6.98
C LEU A 94 -22.42 10.87 7.72
N ARG A 95 -22.38 10.91 9.06
CA ARG A 95 -23.35 11.64 9.89
C ARG A 95 -23.21 13.16 9.78
N ASP A 96 -21.98 13.67 9.95
CA ASP A 96 -21.71 15.11 10.14
C ASP A 96 -20.98 15.77 8.95
N GLY A 97 -20.57 14.97 7.96
CA GLY A 97 -19.89 15.46 6.77
C GLY A 97 -20.81 16.14 5.77
N HIS A 98 -20.23 16.59 4.65
CA HIS A 98 -21.00 17.23 3.58
C HIS A 98 -22.07 16.26 3.00
N PRO A 99 -23.26 16.72 2.59
CA PRO A 99 -24.31 15.84 2.05
C PRO A 99 -23.87 14.92 0.89
N ASN A 100 -22.94 15.39 0.05
CA ASN A 100 -22.38 14.60 -1.07
C ASN A 100 -21.56 13.38 -0.64
N VAL A 101 -21.13 13.29 0.62
CA VAL A 101 -20.40 12.14 1.15
C VAL A 101 -21.18 10.83 0.93
N LEU A 102 -22.51 10.86 1.01
CA LEU A 102 -23.36 9.69 0.74
C LEU A 102 -23.22 9.20 -0.71
N HIS A 103 -23.19 10.12 -1.67
CA HIS A 103 -23.02 9.81 -3.08
C HIS A 103 -21.59 9.32 -3.37
N ASP A 104 -20.57 9.92 -2.75
CA ASP A 104 -19.18 9.49 -2.91
C ASP A 104 -18.95 8.08 -2.36
N CYS A 105 -19.57 7.76 -1.22
CA CYS A 105 -19.51 6.42 -0.60
C CYS A 105 -20.10 5.31 -1.48
N GLN A 106 -20.98 5.63 -2.44
CA GLN A 106 -21.58 4.63 -3.34
C GLN A 106 -20.50 3.87 -4.14
N ARG A 107 -19.41 4.55 -4.53
CA ARG A 107 -18.29 3.98 -5.29
C ARG A 107 -17.43 3.00 -4.49
N TYR A 108 -17.50 3.06 -3.16
CA TYR A 108 -16.66 2.28 -2.25
C TYR A 108 -17.45 1.22 -1.46
N ARG A 109 -18.70 0.93 -1.85
CA ARG A 109 -19.55 -0.07 -1.18
C ARG A 109 -18.98 -1.48 -1.25
N SER A 110 -18.36 -1.86 -2.37
CA SER A 110 -17.66 -3.14 -2.51
C SER A 110 -16.51 -3.22 -1.51
N ASN A 111 -15.68 -2.18 -1.42
CA ASN A 111 -14.55 -2.12 -0.48
C ASN A 111 -15.01 -2.25 0.98
N ILE A 112 -16.07 -1.54 1.39
CA ILE A 112 -16.63 -1.64 2.75
C ILE A 112 -17.11 -3.07 3.02
N ARG A 113 -17.78 -3.71 2.05
CA ARG A 113 -18.25 -5.09 2.15
C ARG A 113 -17.10 -6.09 2.27
N GLU A 114 -16.10 -5.98 1.40
CA GLU A 114 -14.93 -6.85 1.37
C GLU A 114 -14.14 -6.82 2.68
N ILE A 115 -13.96 -5.63 3.28
CA ILE A 115 -13.34 -5.49 4.61
C ILE A 115 -14.18 -6.23 5.66
N GLY A 116 -15.51 -6.08 5.60
CA GLY A 116 -16.42 -6.78 6.49
C GLY A 116 -16.33 -8.29 6.37
N ASP A 117 -16.40 -8.82 5.15
CA ASP A 117 -16.38 -10.25 4.84
C ASP A 117 -15.03 -10.89 5.21
N LEU A 118 -13.92 -10.20 4.90
CA LEU A 118 -12.58 -10.61 5.30
C LEU A 118 -12.49 -10.84 6.81
N TRP A 119 -12.86 -9.83 7.60
CA TRP A 119 -12.79 -9.91 9.05
C TRP A 119 -13.85 -10.84 9.67
N GLY A 120 -14.95 -11.09 8.95
CA GLY A 120 -16.00 -12.03 9.36
C GLY A 120 -15.56 -13.49 9.34
N HIS A 121 -14.65 -13.87 8.44
CA HIS A 121 -14.08 -15.22 8.37
C HIS A 121 -12.97 -15.48 9.41
N LEU A 122 -12.41 -14.42 10.01
CA LEU A 122 -11.32 -14.52 10.96
C LEU A 122 -11.84 -14.57 12.40
N HIS A 123 -11.24 -15.42 13.24
CA HIS A 123 -11.61 -15.54 14.66
C HIS A 123 -10.97 -14.43 15.53
N ASP A 124 -11.10 -13.17 15.09
CA ASP A 124 -10.58 -11.98 15.77
C ASP A 124 -11.68 -11.18 16.48
N ARG A 125 -11.38 -10.65 17.67
CA ARG A 125 -12.36 -9.90 18.48
C ARG A 125 -12.80 -8.62 17.77
N TYR A 126 -11.86 -7.75 17.37
CA TYR A 126 -12.23 -6.54 16.61
C TYR A 126 -12.77 -6.89 15.23
N GLY A 127 -12.26 -7.95 14.59
CA GLY A 127 -12.72 -8.42 13.28
C GLY A 127 -14.21 -8.74 13.26
N GLN A 128 -14.71 -9.45 14.28
CA GLN A 128 -16.15 -9.68 14.45
C GLN A 128 -16.94 -8.37 14.60
N LEU A 129 -16.40 -7.38 15.31
CA LEU A 129 -17.04 -6.07 15.42
C LEU A 129 -17.05 -5.33 14.08
N VAL A 130 -15.95 -5.39 13.32
CA VAL A 130 -15.83 -4.80 11.97
C VAL A 130 -16.84 -5.42 11.00
N ASN A 131 -17.03 -6.75 11.03
CA ASN A 131 -18.03 -7.41 10.19
C ASN A 131 -19.45 -6.88 10.46
N VAL A 132 -19.82 -6.69 11.74
CA VAL A 132 -21.13 -6.13 12.10
C VAL A 132 -21.22 -4.64 11.74
N TYR A 133 -20.14 -3.88 11.95
CA TYR A 133 -20.13 -2.43 11.70
C TYR A 133 -20.20 -2.10 10.21
N THR A 134 -19.47 -2.83 9.36
CA THR A 134 -19.54 -2.64 7.90
C THR A 134 -20.93 -2.91 7.35
N LYS A 135 -21.66 -3.91 7.88
CA LYS A 135 -23.07 -4.14 7.56
C LYS A 135 -23.94 -2.95 7.95
N LEU A 136 -23.76 -2.40 9.15
CA LEU A 136 -24.45 -1.18 9.57
C LEU A 136 -24.18 -0.01 8.62
N LEU A 137 -22.92 0.25 8.28
CA LEU A 137 -22.55 1.35 7.39
C LEU A 137 -23.17 1.19 5.99
N LEU A 138 -23.20 -0.03 5.45
CA LEU A 138 -23.84 -0.32 4.17
C LEU A 138 -25.36 -0.15 4.23
N THR A 139 -26.01 -0.56 5.31
CA THR A 139 -27.44 -0.30 5.56
C THR A 139 -27.70 1.21 5.63
N LYS A 140 -26.93 1.96 6.43
CA LYS A 140 -27.00 3.42 6.55
C LYS A 140 -26.87 4.12 5.18
N ILE A 141 -25.83 3.80 4.41
CA ILE A 141 -25.63 4.36 3.06
C ILE A 141 -26.82 4.04 2.15
N SER A 142 -27.32 2.80 2.17
CA SER A 142 -28.46 2.40 1.31
C SER A 142 -29.74 3.15 1.68
N PHE A 143 -30.02 3.27 2.98
CA PHE A 143 -31.20 3.95 3.50
C PHE A 143 -31.22 5.41 3.08
N HIS A 144 -30.15 6.16 3.34
CA HIS A 144 -30.11 7.60 3.03
C HIS A 144 -30.03 7.92 1.54
N LEU A 145 -29.43 7.03 0.71
CA LEU A 145 -29.50 7.18 -0.75
C LEU A 145 -30.90 6.91 -1.30
N LYS A 146 -31.64 5.97 -0.70
CA LYS A 146 -33.02 5.67 -1.09
C LYS A 146 -33.99 6.75 -0.61
N HIS A 147 -33.77 7.31 0.59
CA HIS A 147 -34.62 8.31 1.23
C HIS A 147 -33.86 9.60 1.52
N PRO A 148 -33.59 10.42 0.48
CA PRO A 148 -32.83 11.67 0.63
C PRO A 148 -33.54 12.73 1.49
N GLN A 149 -34.81 12.53 1.86
CA GLN A 149 -35.50 13.41 2.81
C GLN A 149 -34.96 13.27 4.24
N PHE A 150 -34.33 12.14 4.57
CA PHE A 150 -33.65 11.94 5.85
C PHE A 150 -32.17 12.25 5.69
N PRO A 151 -31.66 13.36 6.27
CA PRO A 151 -30.23 13.63 6.31
C PRO A 151 -29.52 12.50 7.07
N ALA A 152 -28.22 12.37 6.87
CA ALA A 152 -27.45 11.28 7.49
C ALA A 152 -27.43 11.32 9.02
N GLY A 153 -27.69 12.48 9.64
CA GLY A 153 -27.93 12.63 11.09
C GLY A 153 -29.30 12.15 11.56
N LEU A 154 -30.19 11.77 10.64
CA LEU A 154 -31.60 11.38 10.80
C LEU A 154 -32.54 12.46 11.33
N GLU A 155 -32.03 13.62 11.75
CA GLU A 155 -32.86 14.67 12.32
C GLU A 155 -33.78 15.34 11.29
N VAL A 156 -35.06 14.99 11.37
CA VAL A 156 -36.16 15.61 10.62
C VAL A 156 -37.35 15.92 11.52
N THR A 157 -38.18 16.85 11.09
CA THR A 157 -39.48 17.15 11.72
C THR A 157 -40.52 16.07 11.39
N ASP A 158 -41.56 15.98 12.21
CA ASP A 158 -42.68 15.05 11.98
C ASP A 158 -43.35 15.27 10.61
N GLU A 159 -43.44 16.52 10.15
CA GLU A 159 -43.99 16.87 8.83
C GLU A 159 -43.18 16.25 7.68
N VAL A 160 -41.85 16.24 7.80
CA VAL A 160 -40.96 15.64 6.79
C VAL A 160 -41.07 14.12 6.81
N LEU A 161 -41.19 13.51 8.00
CA LEU A 161 -41.45 12.07 8.14
C LEU A 161 -42.76 11.68 7.44
N GLU A 162 -43.85 12.41 7.70
CA GLU A 162 -45.16 12.16 7.07
C GLU A 162 -45.09 12.31 5.56
N LYS A 163 -44.38 13.34 5.08
CA LYS A 163 -44.16 13.56 3.64
C LYS A 163 -43.33 12.45 2.99
N ALA A 164 -42.31 11.95 3.66
CA ALA A 164 -41.45 10.87 3.17
C ALA A 164 -42.18 9.52 3.12
N ALA A 165 -43.01 9.23 4.13
CA ALA A 165 -43.85 8.04 4.15
C ALA A 165 -44.92 8.09 3.04
N GLY A 166 -45.40 9.28 2.71
CA GLY A 166 -46.38 9.51 1.65
C GLY A 166 -47.78 9.01 2.02
N THR A 167 -48.67 8.97 1.02
CA THR A 167 -50.07 8.53 1.19
C THR A 167 -50.29 7.06 0.87
N ASP A 168 -49.38 6.41 0.15
CA ASP A 168 -49.47 4.99 -0.20
C ASP A 168 -49.04 4.13 0.99
N VAL A 169 -49.93 3.23 1.41
CA VAL A 169 -49.71 2.29 2.50
C VAL A 169 -48.47 1.42 2.26
N ASN A 170 -48.18 1.06 1.01
CA ASN A 170 -46.98 0.28 0.67
C ASN A 170 -45.69 1.04 0.97
N ASN A 171 -45.66 2.35 0.75
CA ASN A 171 -44.50 3.19 1.04
C ASN A 171 -44.29 3.32 2.55
N ILE A 172 -45.37 3.53 3.31
CA ILE A 172 -45.32 3.56 4.78
C ILE A 172 -44.81 2.22 5.32
N PHE A 173 -45.31 1.10 4.78
CA PHE A 173 -44.90 -0.25 5.17
C PHE A 173 -43.42 -0.49 4.88
N GLN A 174 -42.98 -0.20 3.65
CA GLN A 174 -41.59 -0.35 3.23
C GLN A 174 -40.64 0.51 4.08
N LEU A 175 -40.97 1.78 4.31
CA LEU A 175 -40.16 2.69 5.12
C LEU A 175 -40.05 2.20 6.57
N THR A 176 -41.14 1.65 7.13
CA THR A 176 -41.13 1.07 8.48
C THR A 176 -40.20 -0.13 8.58
N VAL A 177 -40.26 -1.05 7.62
CA VAL A 177 -39.38 -2.24 7.56
C VAL A 177 -37.92 -1.83 7.42
N GLU A 178 -37.62 -0.84 6.57
CA GLU A 178 -36.25 -0.35 6.36
C GLU A 178 -35.69 0.37 7.60
N MET A 179 -36.52 1.13 8.32
CA MET A 179 -36.12 1.70 9.61
C MET A 179 -35.91 0.62 10.68
N PHE A 180 -36.68 -0.47 10.66
CA PHE A 180 -36.41 -1.62 11.52
C PHE A 180 -35.10 -2.32 11.16
N ASP A 181 -34.81 -2.54 9.88
CA ASP A 181 -33.54 -3.14 9.43
C ASP A 181 -32.34 -2.29 9.86
N TYR A 182 -32.50 -0.97 9.80
CA TYR A 182 -31.50 -0.03 10.29
C TYR A 182 -31.33 -0.16 11.81
N MET A 183 -32.43 -0.09 12.58
CA MET A 183 -32.39 -0.25 14.05
C MET A 183 -31.75 -1.58 14.48
N ASP A 184 -32.04 -2.69 13.79
CA ASP A 184 -31.44 -3.99 14.10
C ASP A 184 -29.92 -4.00 13.90
N CYS A 185 -29.42 -3.35 12.85
CA CYS A 185 -27.99 -3.22 12.63
C CYS A 185 -27.31 -2.42 13.74
N GLU A 186 -27.93 -1.31 14.19
CA GLU A 186 -27.46 -0.46 15.27
C GLU A 186 -27.40 -1.22 16.61
N LEU A 187 -28.50 -1.89 16.96
CA LEU A 187 -28.61 -2.66 18.20
C LEU A 187 -27.63 -3.85 18.20
N LYS A 188 -27.49 -4.56 17.08
CA LYS A 188 -26.56 -5.68 16.95
C LYS A 188 -25.10 -5.24 17.12
N LEU A 189 -24.73 -4.06 16.63
CA LEU A 189 -23.40 -3.49 16.88
C LEU A 189 -23.21 -3.20 18.37
N SER A 190 -24.20 -2.58 19.02
CA SER A 190 -24.14 -2.25 20.45
C SER A 190 -24.00 -3.49 21.34
N GLU A 191 -24.79 -4.54 21.06
CA GLU A 191 -24.74 -5.81 21.77
C GLU A 191 -23.40 -6.52 21.57
N SER A 192 -22.87 -6.50 20.34
CA SER A 192 -21.57 -7.11 20.02
C SER A 192 -20.43 -6.44 20.78
N VAL A 193 -20.41 -5.10 20.84
CA VAL A 193 -19.43 -4.32 21.60
C VAL A 193 -19.54 -4.64 23.09
N PHE A 194 -20.74 -4.60 23.65
CA PHE A 194 -20.97 -4.89 25.06
C PHE A 194 -20.69 -6.33 25.47
N ARG A 195 -20.91 -7.30 24.58
CA ARG A 195 -20.56 -8.70 24.80
C ARG A 195 -19.04 -8.88 24.94
N GLN A 196 -18.24 -8.12 24.19
CA GLN A 196 -16.79 -8.22 24.24
C GLN A 196 -16.13 -7.49 25.41
N LEU A 197 -16.77 -6.46 25.97
CA LEU A 197 -16.17 -5.67 27.05
C LEU A 197 -16.12 -6.40 28.40
N ASN A 198 -16.89 -7.48 28.60
CA ASN A 198 -17.10 -8.20 29.87
C ASN A 198 -17.53 -7.27 31.04
N THR A 199 -18.33 -7.79 31.97
CA THR A 199 -19.13 -6.99 32.93
C THR A 199 -18.34 -6.08 33.90
N ALA A 200 -17.01 -6.10 33.89
CA ALA A 200 -16.19 -5.24 34.74
C ALA A 200 -16.27 -3.77 34.30
N ILE A 201 -16.98 -2.95 35.08
CA ILE A 201 -17.14 -1.49 34.91
C ILE A 201 -15.78 -0.79 34.67
N ALA A 202 -14.70 -1.30 35.28
CA ALA A 202 -13.34 -0.78 35.12
C ALA A 202 -12.84 -0.80 33.67
N VAL A 203 -13.28 -1.74 32.83
CA VAL A 203 -12.87 -1.84 31.43
C VAL A 203 -13.31 -0.62 30.62
N SER A 204 -14.44 -0.01 30.97
CA SER A 204 -14.96 1.18 30.28
C SER A 204 -14.06 2.42 30.42
N GLN A 205 -13.17 2.46 31.42
CA GLN A 205 -12.26 3.58 31.66
C GLN A 205 -10.88 3.38 31.03
N MET A 206 -10.54 2.15 30.61
CA MET A 206 -9.30 1.88 29.91
C MET A 206 -9.37 2.42 28.47
N SER A 207 -8.25 2.92 27.93
CA SER A 207 -8.19 3.41 26.54
C SER A 207 -8.67 2.38 25.52
N SER A 208 -8.38 1.09 25.74
CA SER A 208 -8.82 -0.03 24.92
C SER A 208 -10.33 -0.27 24.99
N GLY A 209 -10.95 -0.06 26.16
CA GLY A 209 -12.40 -0.11 26.33
C GLY A 209 -13.08 1.08 25.67
N GLN A 210 -12.53 2.29 25.86
CA GLN A 210 -13.02 3.51 25.22
C GLN A 210 -12.92 3.44 23.69
N CYS A 211 -11.87 2.81 23.14
CA CYS A 211 -11.72 2.54 21.71
C CYS A 211 -12.90 1.73 21.13
N ARG A 212 -13.41 0.75 21.88
CA ARG A 212 -14.61 -0.03 21.49
C ARG A 212 -15.91 0.72 21.74
N LEU A 213 -15.99 1.52 22.79
CA LEU A 213 -17.20 2.26 23.17
C LEU A 213 -17.47 3.49 22.29
N ALA A 214 -16.42 4.15 21.76
CA ALA A 214 -16.55 5.41 21.04
C ALA A 214 -17.56 5.39 19.86
N PRO A 215 -17.60 4.35 19.00
CA PRO A 215 -18.63 4.23 17.97
C PRO A 215 -20.07 4.26 18.48
N LEU A 216 -20.32 3.78 19.70
CA LEU A 216 -21.68 3.71 20.25
C LEU A 216 -22.28 5.09 20.52
N ILE A 217 -21.49 6.17 20.53
CA ILE A 217 -21.99 7.54 20.58
C ILE A 217 -22.80 7.87 19.31
N GLN A 218 -22.36 7.38 18.15
CA GLN A 218 -23.09 7.54 16.88
C GLN A 218 -24.35 6.68 16.90
N VAL A 219 -24.21 5.42 17.35
CA VAL A 219 -25.32 4.46 17.50
C VAL A 219 -26.44 5.01 18.40
N ILE A 220 -26.10 5.62 19.54
CA ILE A 220 -27.09 6.23 20.47
C ILE A 220 -27.90 7.32 19.76
N GLN A 221 -27.22 8.20 19.02
CA GLN A 221 -27.87 9.30 18.32
C GLN A 221 -28.78 8.79 17.21
N ASP A 222 -28.34 7.81 16.42
CA ASP A 222 -29.15 7.21 15.35
C ASP A 222 -30.37 6.47 15.91
N CYS A 223 -30.17 5.62 16.94
CA CYS A 223 -31.25 4.88 17.60
C CYS A 223 -32.34 5.80 18.18
N SER A 224 -31.98 6.96 18.72
CA SER A 224 -32.95 7.90 19.31
C SER A 224 -33.97 8.37 18.25
N HIS A 225 -33.48 8.71 17.06
CA HIS A 225 -34.30 9.14 15.94
C HIS A 225 -35.10 7.97 15.36
N LEU A 226 -34.45 6.84 15.10
CA LEU A 226 -35.11 5.63 14.56
C LEU A 226 -36.25 5.15 15.46
N TYR A 227 -36.09 5.19 16.80
CA TYR A 227 -37.15 4.84 17.73
C TYR A 227 -38.35 5.78 17.61
N HIS A 228 -38.09 7.09 17.56
CA HIS A 228 -39.15 8.07 17.42
C HIS A 228 -39.96 7.86 16.13
N TYR A 229 -39.27 7.65 15.00
CA TYR A 229 -39.90 7.48 13.69
C TYR A 229 -40.63 6.14 13.57
N THR A 230 -40.05 5.04 14.05
CA THR A 230 -40.73 3.73 14.02
C THR A 230 -42.00 3.72 14.86
N VAL A 231 -42.05 4.41 16.01
CA VAL A 231 -43.30 4.58 16.78
C VAL A 231 -44.36 5.32 15.94
N LYS A 232 -44.00 6.47 15.36
CA LYS A 232 -44.92 7.28 14.53
C LYS A 232 -45.44 6.51 13.32
N LEU A 233 -44.55 5.85 12.58
CA LEU A 233 -44.89 5.05 11.41
C LEU A 233 -45.75 3.84 11.77
N LEU A 234 -45.49 3.17 12.90
CA LEU A 234 -46.28 2.01 13.31
C LEU A 234 -47.70 2.41 13.75
N PHE A 235 -47.88 3.55 14.42
CA PHE A 235 -49.22 4.13 14.65
C PHE A 235 -49.91 4.48 13.33
N LYS A 236 -49.18 5.03 12.35
CA LYS A 236 -49.73 5.34 11.03
C LYS A 236 -50.17 4.08 10.28
N LEU A 237 -49.36 3.01 10.29
CA LEU A 237 -49.73 1.72 9.71
C LEU A 237 -51.00 1.15 10.37
N HIS A 238 -51.08 1.22 11.70
CA HIS A 238 -52.26 0.80 12.44
C HIS A 238 -53.53 1.62 12.13
N SER A 239 -53.38 2.84 11.61
CA SER A 239 -54.51 3.64 11.12
C SER A 239 -55.00 3.24 9.73
N CYS A 240 -54.20 2.47 8.97
CA CYS A 240 -54.48 2.14 7.57
C CYS A 240 -54.61 0.63 7.29
N LEU A 241 -54.09 -0.23 8.17
CA LEU A 241 -54.06 -1.69 8.01
C LEU A 241 -54.68 -2.41 9.22
N PRO A 242 -55.27 -3.61 9.02
CA PRO A 242 -55.77 -4.43 10.11
C PRO A 242 -54.68 -4.82 11.11
N ALA A 243 -55.07 -4.94 12.39
CA ALA A 243 -54.13 -5.29 13.45
C ALA A 243 -53.42 -6.64 13.20
N ASP A 244 -54.11 -7.64 12.65
CA ASP A 244 -53.54 -8.96 12.41
C ASP A 244 -52.40 -8.93 11.38
N THR A 245 -52.50 -8.10 10.35
CA THR A 245 -51.46 -7.90 9.32
C THR A 245 -50.16 -7.33 9.90
N LEU A 246 -50.27 -6.56 10.98
CA LEU A 246 -49.14 -5.88 11.63
C LEU A 246 -48.58 -6.63 12.85
N GLN A 247 -49.02 -7.87 13.11
CA GLN A 247 -48.54 -8.65 14.26
C GLN A 247 -47.01 -8.78 14.27
N GLY A 248 -46.40 -9.18 13.15
CA GLY A 248 -44.94 -9.27 13.03
C GLY A 248 -44.21 -7.93 13.21
N HIS A 249 -44.84 -6.80 12.90
CA HIS A 249 -44.26 -5.47 13.15
C HIS A 249 -44.27 -5.12 14.64
N ARG A 250 -45.35 -5.47 15.36
CA ARG A 250 -45.43 -5.31 16.80
C ARG A 250 -44.43 -6.20 17.53
N ASP A 251 -44.29 -7.45 17.10
CA ASP A 251 -43.34 -8.40 17.71
C ASP A 251 -41.89 -7.92 17.51
N ARG A 252 -41.52 -7.52 16.28
CA ARG A 252 -40.19 -6.96 15.98
C ARG A 252 -39.93 -5.66 16.74
N PHE A 253 -40.90 -4.74 16.79
CA PHE A 253 -40.78 -3.51 17.58
C PHE A 253 -40.62 -3.81 19.07
N HIS A 254 -41.34 -4.81 19.61
CA HIS A 254 -41.26 -5.20 21.01
C HIS A 254 -39.85 -5.68 21.39
N GLU A 255 -39.23 -6.51 20.54
CA GLU A 255 -37.84 -6.95 20.70
C GLU A 255 -36.85 -5.78 20.61
N GLN A 256 -36.98 -4.93 19.58
CA GLN A 256 -36.15 -3.75 19.40
C GLN A 256 -36.25 -2.77 20.56
N PHE A 257 -37.47 -2.52 21.06
CA PHE A 257 -37.71 -1.64 22.21
C PHE A 257 -36.97 -2.13 23.45
N HIS A 258 -37.05 -3.43 23.76
CA HIS A 258 -36.38 -3.99 24.93
C HIS A 258 -34.85 -4.01 24.80
N SER A 259 -34.33 -4.33 23.61
CA SER A 259 -32.89 -4.24 23.33
C SER A 259 -32.40 -2.79 23.43
N LEU A 260 -33.10 -1.83 22.82
CA LEU A 260 -32.78 -0.40 22.87
C LEU A 260 -32.84 0.16 24.30
N ARG A 261 -33.89 -0.14 25.05
CA ARG A 261 -34.03 0.28 26.45
C ARG A 261 -32.88 -0.26 27.30
N ASN A 262 -32.50 -1.53 27.09
CA ASN A 262 -31.37 -2.12 27.78
C ASN A 262 -30.04 -1.46 27.37
N PHE A 263 -29.85 -1.18 26.08
CA PHE A 263 -28.69 -0.46 25.57
C PHE A 263 -28.56 0.94 26.20
N PHE A 264 -29.61 1.77 26.12
CA PHE A 264 -29.60 3.12 26.69
C PHE A 264 -29.39 3.11 28.20
N ARG A 265 -30.03 2.20 28.94
CA ARG A 265 -29.78 2.02 30.37
C ARG A 265 -28.31 1.72 30.66
N ARG A 266 -27.76 0.67 30.02
CA ARG A 266 -26.36 0.25 30.22
C ARG A 266 -25.38 1.35 29.85
N ALA A 267 -25.62 2.06 28.74
CA ALA A 267 -24.78 3.17 28.33
C ALA A 267 -24.90 4.35 29.32
N SER A 268 -26.10 4.69 29.78
CA SER A 268 -26.32 5.78 30.75
C SER A 268 -25.67 5.54 32.11
N ASP A 269 -25.47 4.27 32.50
CA ASP A 269 -24.80 3.89 33.75
C ASP A 269 -23.26 3.98 33.64
N MET A 270 -22.70 3.95 32.43
CA MET A 270 -21.25 4.00 32.22
C MET A 270 -20.71 5.44 32.31
N LEU A 271 -19.66 5.62 33.13
CA LEU A 271 -19.01 6.92 33.32
C LEU A 271 -18.44 7.52 32.01
N TYR A 272 -18.04 6.67 31.06
CA TYR A 272 -17.56 7.11 29.74
C TYR A 272 -18.62 7.94 29.00
N PHE A 273 -19.84 7.41 28.86
CA PHE A 273 -20.91 8.13 28.17
C PHE A 273 -21.42 9.31 28.97
N LYS A 274 -21.53 9.22 30.31
CA LYS A 274 -21.97 10.34 31.17
C LYS A 274 -21.17 11.64 30.96
N ARG A 275 -19.90 11.53 30.55
CA ARG A 275 -19.03 12.69 30.27
C ARG A 275 -19.19 13.27 28.86
N LEU A 276 -19.71 12.50 27.92
CA LEU A 276 -19.68 12.80 26.49
C LEU A 276 -21.07 13.03 25.90
N ILE A 277 -22.12 12.43 26.48
CA ILE A 277 -23.46 12.42 25.91
C ILE A 277 -24.53 12.24 27.00
N GLN A 278 -25.58 13.05 26.95
CA GLN A 278 -26.77 12.88 27.78
C GLN A 278 -27.74 11.92 27.09
N ILE A 279 -27.87 10.72 27.65
CA ILE A 279 -28.70 9.65 27.09
C ILE A 279 -30.11 9.72 27.69
N PRO A 280 -31.17 9.76 26.86
CA PRO A 280 -32.55 9.82 27.34
C PRO A 280 -32.98 8.49 27.98
N ARG A 281 -33.86 8.56 28.98
CA ARG A 281 -34.52 7.38 29.55
C ARG A 281 -35.76 7.05 28.72
N LEU A 282 -35.83 5.83 28.22
CA LEU A 282 -37.03 5.32 27.56
C LEU A 282 -38.09 4.87 28.58
N PRO A 283 -39.39 4.87 28.21
CA PRO A 283 -40.47 4.40 29.07
C PRO A 283 -40.28 2.96 29.57
N GLU A 284 -41.05 2.57 30.60
CA GLU A 284 -40.98 1.20 31.14
C GLU A 284 -41.48 0.16 30.14
N GLY A 285 -42.53 0.45 29.37
CA GLY A 285 -43.09 -0.45 28.37
C GLY A 285 -43.18 0.19 26.99
N PRO A 286 -43.26 -0.62 25.91
CA PRO A 286 -43.47 -0.09 24.57
C PRO A 286 -44.87 0.55 24.46
N PRO A 287 -45.07 1.54 23.57
CA PRO A 287 -46.39 2.11 23.30
C PRO A 287 -47.40 1.05 22.88
N ASN A 288 -48.65 1.18 23.32
CA ASN A 288 -49.72 0.29 22.86
C ASN A 288 -50.29 0.80 21.53
N PHE A 289 -49.85 0.20 20.42
CA PHE A 289 -50.27 0.60 19.07
C PHE A 289 -51.76 0.33 18.76
N LEU A 290 -52.46 -0.49 19.56
CA LEU A 290 -53.91 -0.70 19.44
C LEU A 290 -54.72 0.42 20.09
N ARG A 291 -54.06 1.32 20.84
CA ARG A 291 -54.69 2.47 21.49
C ARG A 291 -54.18 3.76 20.87
N ALA A 292 -54.94 4.36 19.95
CA ALA A 292 -54.55 5.58 19.25
C ALA A 292 -54.14 6.73 20.19
N SER A 293 -54.76 6.86 21.38
CA SER A 293 -54.38 7.88 22.36
C SER A 293 -52.97 7.71 22.94
N ALA A 294 -52.37 6.51 22.85
CA ALA A 294 -50.99 6.27 23.30
C ALA A 294 -49.96 6.99 22.43
N LEU A 295 -50.30 7.42 21.21
CA LEU A 295 -49.43 8.26 20.40
C LEU A 295 -49.21 9.65 21.04
N ALA A 296 -50.23 10.18 21.73
CA ALA A 296 -50.11 11.47 22.43
C ALA A 296 -49.22 11.38 23.68
N GLU A 297 -49.02 10.17 24.23
CA GLU A 297 -48.13 9.89 25.35
C GLU A 297 -46.66 9.70 24.90
N HIS A 298 -46.41 9.53 23.59
CA HIS A 298 -45.06 9.32 23.04
C HIS A 298 -44.24 10.62 23.03
N ILE A 299 -43.14 10.61 23.77
CA ILE A 299 -42.19 11.74 23.84
C ILE A 299 -40.97 11.41 22.98
N LYS A 300 -40.59 12.30 22.06
CA LYS A 300 -39.36 12.18 21.27
C LYS A 300 -38.16 12.12 22.23
N PRO A 301 -37.36 11.03 22.24
CA PRO A 301 -36.12 11.01 23.01
C PRO A 301 -35.12 12.00 22.41
N VAL A 302 -34.65 12.94 23.22
CA VAL A 302 -33.66 13.95 22.84
C VAL A 302 -32.32 13.55 23.43
N VAL A 303 -31.32 13.37 22.56
CA VAL A 303 -29.94 13.11 22.93
C VAL A 303 -29.18 14.43 22.85
N VAL A 304 -28.57 14.85 23.96
CA VAL A 304 -27.81 16.11 24.03
C VAL A 304 -26.33 15.80 24.15
N ILE A 305 -25.52 16.30 23.22
CA ILE A 305 -24.05 16.30 23.35
C ILE A 305 -23.68 17.65 23.98
N PRO A 306 -22.99 17.68 25.14
CA PRO A 306 -22.50 18.93 25.70
C PRO A 306 -21.60 19.66 24.69
N GLU A 307 -21.84 20.95 24.45
CA GLU A 307 -20.93 21.78 23.65
C GLU A 307 -19.57 21.83 24.37
N GLU A 308 -18.50 21.42 23.68
CA GLU A 308 -17.14 21.49 24.21
C GLU A 308 -16.81 22.95 24.55
N ALA A 309 -16.33 23.19 25.78
CA ALA A 309 -15.73 24.47 26.12
C ALA A 309 -14.57 24.73 25.12
N PRO A 310 -14.42 25.96 24.59
CA PRO A 310 -13.34 26.26 23.66
C PRO A 310 -12.00 26.06 24.37
N GLU A 311 -11.34 24.91 24.14
CA GLU A 311 -9.95 24.72 24.53
C GLU A 311 -9.11 25.69 23.69
N ASP A 312 -8.38 26.57 24.38
CA ASP A 312 -7.57 27.67 23.86
C ASP A 312 -6.99 27.35 22.48
N GLU A 313 -7.63 27.90 21.45
CA GLU A 313 -7.23 27.74 20.06
C GLU A 313 -5.84 28.39 19.87
N GLU A 314 -4.87 27.62 19.36
CA GLU A 314 -3.81 28.20 18.54
C GLU A 314 -4.45 28.50 17.18
N PRO A 315 -4.70 29.77 16.82
CA PRO A 315 -5.32 30.08 15.54
C PRO A 315 -4.27 29.93 14.45
N GLU A 316 -4.43 28.91 13.61
CA GLU A 316 -3.88 28.88 12.27
C GLU A 316 -4.97 29.40 11.32
N ASN A 317 -4.84 30.67 10.94
CA ASN A 317 -5.50 31.41 9.86
C ASN A 317 -6.52 30.61 9.02
N LEU A 318 -7.73 30.43 9.54
CA LEU A 318 -8.92 30.32 8.70
C LEU A 318 -9.50 31.72 8.61
N ILE A 319 -9.52 32.26 7.39
CA ILE A 319 -10.08 33.57 7.07
C ILE A 319 -11.57 33.50 7.39
N GLU A 320 -11.96 34.07 8.53
CA GLU A 320 -13.34 34.29 8.90
C GLU A 320 -13.93 35.37 7.98
N ILE A 321 -14.83 34.97 7.09
CA ILE A 321 -15.73 35.90 6.41
C ILE A 321 -16.80 36.28 7.43
N SER A 322 -16.49 37.28 8.27
CA SER A 322 -17.46 37.90 9.16
C SER A 322 -18.48 38.69 8.35
N THR A 323 -19.61 38.05 8.01
CA THR A 323 -20.86 38.75 7.70
C THR A 323 -21.47 39.25 9.00
N GLY A 324 -21.08 40.45 9.43
CA GLY A 324 -21.73 41.16 10.53
C GLY A 324 -23.13 41.66 10.13
N PRO A 325 -24.14 41.61 11.03
CA PRO A 325 -25.52 41.98 10.73
C PRO A 325 -25.74 43.51 10.67
N PRO A 326 -26.77 44.00 9.94
CA PRO A 326 -26.97 45.42 9.69
C PRO A 326 -27.50 46.13 10.94
N ALA A 327 -26.72 47.09 11.45
CA ALA A 327 -27.15 48.00 12.49
C ALA A 327 -28.22 48.96 11.92
N GLY A 328 -29.38 48.99 12.58
CA GLY A 328 -30.56 49.76 12.19
C GLY A 328 -30.32 51.27 12.20
N GLU A 329 -30.94 51.92 11.22
CA GLU A 329 -30.96 53.37 11.02
C GLU A 329 -31.64 54.10 12.19
N PRO A 330 -31.04 55.19 12.71
CA PRO A 330 -31.67 55.98 13.76
C PRO A 330 -32.74 56.92 13.20
N VAL A 331 -33.92 56.83 13.83
CA VAL A 331 -35.09 57.71 13.62
C VAL A 331 -34.72 59.13 14.05
N VAL A 332 -34.52 60.03 13.08
CA VAL A 332 -34.36 61.47 13.34
C VAL A 332 -35.76 62.07 13.53
N VAL A 333 -36.05 62.41 14.77
CA VAL A 333 -37.26 63.09 15.21
C VAL A 333 -37.28 64.49 14.61
N ALA A 334 -38.27 64.73 13.75
CA ALA A 334 -38.62 66.04 13.24
C ALA A 334 -39.36 66.82 14.33
N ASP A 335 -38.71 67.79 14.99
CA ASP A 335 -39.40 68.94 15.59
C ASP A 335 -38.40 70.04 16.01
N LEU A 336 -38.13 71.02 15.14
CA LEU A 336 -37.66 72.35 15.59
C LEU A 336 -37.82 73.47 14.55
N PHE A 337 -38.21 73.19 13.31
CA PHE A 337 -38.27 74.24 12.28
C PHE A 337 -39.60 75.03 12.25
N ASP A 338 -40.66 74.53 12.90
CA ASP A 338 -42.02 75.09 12.78
C ASP A 338 -42.39 76.18 13.82
N GLN A 339 -41.45 76.65 14.64
CA GLN A 339 -41.76 77.70 15.66
C GLN A 339 -41.23 79.11 15.39
N THR A 340 -40.55 79.39 14.27
CA THR A 340 -39.98 80.74 14.08
C THR A 340 -40.76 81.63 13.12
N PHE A 341 -41.57 81.11 12.20
CA PHE A 341 -42.22 81.96 11.19
C PHE A 341 -43.72 81.71 11.07
N GLY A 342 -44.46 82.35 11.96
CA GLY A 342 -45.91 82.49 11.88
C GLY A 342 -46.36 83.38 10.70
N PRO A 343 -47.57 83.16 10.15
CA PRO A 343 -48.04 83.83 8.95
C PRO A 343 -48.91 85.07 9.24
N PRO A 344 -48.74 86.17 8.48
CA PRO A 344 -49.76 87.20 8.34
C PRO A 344 -50.39 87.20 6.94
N ASN A 345 -51.72 87.05 6.95
CA ASN A 345 -52.76 87.54 6.03
C ASN A 345 -52.36 88.41 4.82
N GLY A 346 -53.05 88.18 3.69
CA GLY A 346 -53.67 89.28 2.94
C GLY A 346 -53.43 89.38 1.42
N SER A 347 -54.14 88.54 0.66
CA SER A 347 -54.86 88.91 -0.58
C SER A 347 -54.25 89.93 -1.56
N VAL A 348 -53.48 89.45 -2.55
CA VAL A 348 -53.66 89.73 -4.00
C VAL A 348 -53.01 88.54 -4.73
N LYS A 349 -53.80 87.65 -5.34
CA LYS A 349 -53.26 86.51 -6.11
C LYS A 349 -52.64 87.04 -7.38
N ASP A 350 -51.31 87.08 -7.42
CA ASP A 350 -50.54 87.50 -8.59
C ASP A 350 -50.63 86.39 -9.67
N ASP A 351 -50.76 86.75 -10.94
CA ASP A 351 -50.74 85.79 -12.06
C ASP A 351 -49.48 84.91 -12.03
N ARG A 352 -48.39 85.46 -11.46
CA ARG A 352 -47.15 84.72 -11.19
C ARG A 352 -47.38 83.55 -10.25
N ASP A 353 -48.21 83.68 -9.22
CA ASP A 353 -48.49 82.59 -8.26
C ASP A 353 -49.30 81.48 -8.92
N LEU A 354 -50.26 81.81 -9.79
CA LEU A 354 -51.02 80.82 -10.55
C LEU A 354 -50.13 80.06 -11.54
N GLN A 355 -49.19 80.74 -12.20
CA GLN A 355 -48.23 80.10 -13.11
C GLN A 355 -47.24 79.22 -12.35
N ILE A 356 -46.76 79.66 -11.17
CA ILE A 356 -45.94 78.85 -10.28
C ILE A 356 -46.71 77.62 -9.81
N GLU A 357 -47.99 77.73 -9.45
CA GLU A 357 -48.82 76.57 -9.10
C GLU A 357 -49.02 75.60 -10.27
N SER A 358 -49.24 76.10 -11.49
CA SER A 358 -49.36 75.26 -12.69
C SER A 358 -48.06 74.50 -12.97
N LEU A 359 -46.92 75.18 -12.96
CA LEU A 359 -45.60 74.57 -13.15
C LEU A 359 -45.26 73.59 -12.03
N LYS A 360 -45.64 73.88 -10.78
CA LYS A 360 -45.49 72.93 -9.67
C LYS A 360 -46.28 71.65 -9.90
N ARG A 361 -47.54 71.75 -10.32
CA ARG A 361 -48.37 70.56 -10.66
C ARG A 361 -47.78 69.76 -11.82
N GLU A 362 -47.25 70.44 -12.85
CA GLU A 362 -46.61 69.79 -13.99
C GLU A 362 -45.29 69.09 -13.60
N VAL A 363 -44.45 69.73 -12.79
CA VAL A 363 -43.22 69.13 -12.24
C VAL A 363 -43.56 67.93 -11.36
N GLU A 364 -44.63 67.99 -10.58
CA GLU A 364 -45.07 66.89 -9.73
C GLU A 364 -45.61 65.70 -10.55
N MET A 365 -46.38 65.96 -11.60
CA MET A 365 -46.79 64.96 -12.59
C MET A 365 -45.58 64.31 -13.29
N LEU A 366 -44.65 65.10 -13.82
CA LEU A 366 -43.46 64.59 -14.51
C LEU A 366 -42.55 63.79 -13.57
N ARG A 367 -42.43 64.20 -12.30
CA ARG A 367 -41.72 63.41 -11.27
C ARG A 367 -42.42 62.07 -11.03
N SER A 368 -43.74 62.05 -10.98
CA SER A 368 -44.51 60.80 -10.81
C SER A 368 -44.38 59.85 -12.01
N GLU A 369 -44.33 60.38 -13.23
CA GLU A 369 -44.11 59.59 -14.46
C GLU A 369 -42.68 59.06 -14.55
N LEU A 370 -41.69 59.89 -14.22
CA LEU A 370 -40.29 59.47 -14.17
C LEU A 370 -40.08 58.34 -13.15
N GLU A 371 -40.76 58.41 -12.00
CA GLU A 371 -40.68 57.37 -10.98
C GLU A 371 -41.34 56.06 -11.45
N LYS A 372 -42.48 56.13 -12.16
CA LYS A 372 -43.09 54.95 -12.81
C LYS A 372 -42.15 54.29 -13.83
N ILE A 373 -41.53 55.08 -14.71
CA ILE A 373 -40.60 54.58 -15.73
C ILE A 373 -39.37 53.93 -15.07
N LYS A 374 -38.83 54.53 -14.01
CA LYS A 374 -37.73 53.93 -13.24
C LYS A 374 -38.11 52.59 -12.63
N LEU A 375 -39.31 52.49 -12.05
CA LEU A 375 -39.82 51.24 -11.46
C LEU A 375 -40.00 50.14 -12.52
N GLU A 376 -40.52 50.49 -13.69
CA GLU A 376 -40.66 49.56 -14.82
C GLU A 376 -39.30 49.10 -15.37
N ALA A 377 -38.34 50.02 -15.52
CA ALA A 377 -36.98 49.67 -15.95
C ALA A 377 -36.27 48.77 -14.92
N GLN A 378 -36.41 49.07 -13.61
CA GLN A 378 -35.88 48.22 -12.54
C GLN A 378 -36.49 46.81 -12.57
N ARG A 379 -37.81 46.71 -12.81
CA ARG A 379 -38.50 45.41 -12.93
C ARG A 379 -37.98 44.62 -14.14
N TYR A 380 -37.76 45.27 -15.28
CA TYR A 380 -37.21 44.63 -16.48
C TYR A 380 -35.75 44.17 -16.28
N ILE A 381 -34.92 44.99 -15.63
CA ILE A 381 -33.53 44.64 -15.27
C ILE A 381 -33.51 43.45 -14.30
N ALA A 382 -34.39 43.41 -13.30
CA ALA A 382 -34.50 42.30 -12.37
C ALA A 382 -34.89 40.99 -13.08
N GLN A 383 -35.84 41.06 -14.02
CA GLN A 383 -36.27 39.91 -14.82
C GLN A 383 -35.16 39.40 -15.74
N LEU A 384 -34.43 40.29 -16.42
CA LEU A 384 -33.28 39.92 -17.26
C LEU A 384 -32.13 39.31 -16.43
N LYS A 385 -31.80 39.90 -15.27
CA LYS A 385 -30.80 39.32 -14.34
C LYS A 385 -31.20 37.94 -13.87
N SER A 386 -32.48 37.72 -13.56
CA SER A 386 -33.00 36.40 -13.19
C SER A 386 -32.87 35.39 -14.34
N GLN A 387 -33.09 35.79 -15.60
CA GLN A 387 -32.92 34.92 -16.77
C GLN A 387 -31.44 34.60 -17.04
N VAL A 388 -30.55 35.58 -16.92
CA VAL A 388 -29.09 35.37 -17.06
C VAL A 388 -28.61 34.38 -16.00
N ASN A 389 -28.98 34.58 -14.73
CA ASN A 389 -28.60 33.65 -13.66
C ASN A 389 -29.14 32.23 -13.88
N ALA A 390 -30.37 32.09 -14.41
CA ALA A 390 -30.95 30.79 -14.74
C ALA A 390 -30.19 30.10 -15.88
N LEU A 391 -29.88 30.83 -16.96
CA LEU A 391 -29.13 30.30 -18.10
C LEU A 391 -27.67 29.97 -17.75
N GLU A 392 -27.03 30.76 -16.89
CA GLU A 392 -25.69 30.48 -16.38
C GLU A 392 -25.69 29.21 -15.51
N GLY A 393 -26.70 29.05 -14.65
CA GLY A 393 -26.90 27.82 -13.88
C GLY A 393 -27.13 26.59 -14.76
N GLU A 394 -27.96 26.69 -15.80
CA GLU A 394 -28.19 25.62 -16.78
C GLU A 394 -26.92 25.27 -17.57
N LEU A 395 -26.14 26.27 -18.00
CA LEU A 395 -24.88 26.05 -18.72
C LEU A 395 -23.85 25.33 -17.84
N GLU A 396 -23.77 25.70 -16.56
CA GLU A 396 -22.86 25.07 -15.61
C GLU A 396 -23.28 23.64 -15.27
N GLU A 397 -24.58 23.38 -15.16
CA GLU A 397 -25.13 22.03 -15.01
C GLU A 397 -24.86 21.16 -16.24
N GLN A 398 -25.06 21.68 -17.46
CA GLN A 398 -24.72 20.98 -18.71
C GLN A 398 -23.22 20.66 -18.80
N ARG A 399 -22.35 21.56 -18.36
CA ARG A 399 -20.89 21.32 -18.30
C ARG A 399 -20.54 20.20 -17.30
N LYS A 400 -21.17 20.18 -16.12
CA LYS A 400 -20.99 19.12 -15.12
C LYS A 400 -21.49 17.77 -15.64
N GLN A 401 -22.66 17.73 -16.28
CA GLN A 401 -23.20 16.51 -16.89
C GLN A 401 -22.31 15.97 -18.01
N LYS A 402 -21.80 16.84 -18.89
CA LYS A 402 -20.86 16.44 -19.94
C LYS A 402 -19.55 15.88 -19.35
N GLN A 403 -18.99 16.54 -18.33
CA GLN A 403 -17.76 16.06 -17.69
C GLN A 403 -17.98 14.70 -17.01
N LYS A 404 -19.11 14.53 -16.32
CA LYS A 404 -19.50 13.25 -15.72
C LYS A 404 -19.64 12.15 -16.79
N ALA A 405 -20.33 12.43 -17.89
CA ALA A 405 -20.50 11.47 -18.98
C ALA A 405 -19.16 11.04 -19.62
N LEU A 406 -18.18 11.94 -19.71
CA LEU A 406 -16.84 11.60 -20.20
C LEU A 406 -16.08 10.67 -19.24
N VAL A 407 -16.12 10.95 -17.94
CA VAL A 407 -15.51 10.11 -16.89
C VAL A 407 -16.18 8.74 -16.84
N ASP A 408 -17.51 8.69 -16.87
CA ASP A 408 -18.27 7.44 -16.89
C ASP A 408 -17.94 6.62 -18.17
N ASN A 409 -17.73 7.27 -19.32
CA ASN A 409 -17.36 6.58 -20.56
C ASN A 409 -15.95 5.98 -20.52
N GLU A 410 -14.97 6.70 -19.93
CA GLU A 410 -13.62 6.16 -19.71
C GLU A 410 -13.63 4.99 -18.73
N GLN A 411 -14.44 5.09 -17.67
CA GLN A 411 -14.58 4.03 -16.69
C GLN A 411 -15.23 2.77 -17.30
N LEU A 412 -16.30 2.94 -18.08
CA LEU A 412 -16.93 1.82 -18.82
C LEU A 412 -15.96 1.16 -19.82
N ARG A 413 -15.06 1.92 -20.45
CA ARG A 413 -14.00 1.35 -21.30
C ARG A 413 -12.99 0.53 -20.48
N HIS A 414 -12.64 0.99 -19.28
CA HIS A 414 -11.77 0.25 -18.38
C HIS A 414 -12.43 -1.04 -17.86
N GLU A 415 -13.70 -0.98 -17.46
CA GLU A 415 -14.49 -2.14 -17.03
C GLU A 415 -14.65 -3.17 -18.16
N LEU A 416 -14.91 -2.73 -19.40
CA LEU A 416 -14.94 -3.62 -20.57
C LEU A 416 -13.60 -4.29 -20.84
N ALA A 417 -12.48 -3.58 -20.63
CA ALA A 417 -11.14 -4.17 -20.77
C ALA A 417 -10.87 -5.21 -19.68
N GLN A 418 -11.26 -4.93 -18.44
CA GLN A 418 -11.14 -5.88 -17.32
C GLN A 418 -12.02 -7.13 -17.53
N LEU A 419 -13.26 -6.96 -17.97
CA LEU A 419 -14.16 -8.08 -18.29
C LEU A 419 -13.61 -8.97 -19.40
N ARG A 420 -13.01 -8.39 -20.45
CA ARG A 420 -12.33 -9.15 -21.50
C ARG A 420 -11.10 -9.90 -20.98
N ALA A 421 -10.31 -9.27 -20.10
CA ALA A 421 -9.17 -9.93 -19.47
C ALA A 421 -9.62 -11.11 -18.58
N ALA A 422 -10.67 -10.91 -17.78
CA ALA A 422 -11.26 -11.95 -16.94
C ALA A 422 -11.87 -13.09 -17.78
N GLN A 423 -12.48 -12.80 -18.93
CA GLN A 423 -12.97 -13.83 -19.85
C GLN A 423 -11.83 -14.68 -20.41
N LEU A 424 -10.74 -14.06 -20.87
CA LEU A 424 -9.54 -14.76 -21.36
C LEU A 424 -8.89 -15.61 -20.26
N GLU A 425 -8.84 -15.09 -19.03
CA GLU A 425 -8.32 -15.82 -17.87
C GLU A 425 -9.23 -16.99 -17.46
N GLY A 426 -10.55 -16.81 -17.58
CA GLY A 426 -11.55 -17.86 -17.40
C GLY A 426 -11.42 -18.98 -18.42
N GLU A 427 -11.28 -18.66 -19.70
CA GLU A 427 -11.02 -19.62 -20.79
C GLU A 427 -9.71 -20.38 -20.57
N ARG A 428 -8.64 -19.68 -20.14
CA ARG A 428 -7.35 -20.29 -19.80
C ARG A 428 -7.46 -21.23 -18.59
N SER A 429 -8.18 -20.82 -17.55
CA SER A 429 -8.41 -21.61 -16.34
C SER A 429 -9.25 -22.86 -16.63
N GLN A 430 -10.26 -22.74 -17.51
CA GLN A 430 -11.05 -23.87 -17.99
C GLN A 430 -10.17 -24.87 -18.74
N GLY A 431 -9.32 -24.41 -19.67
CA GLY A 431 -8.37 -25.26 -20.39
C GLY A 431 -7.38 -25.99 -19.46
N LEU A 432 -6.85 -25.30 -18.45
CA LEU A 432 -5.96 -25.91 -17.44
C LEU A 432 -6.70 -26.96 -16.60
N ARG A 433 -7.97 -26.72 -16.27
CA ARG A 433 -8.80 -27.67 -15.52
C ARG A 433 -9.08 -28.93 -16.34
N GLU A 434 -9.41 -28.78 -17.62
CA GLU A 434 -9.59 -29.90 -18.55
C GLU A 434 -8.29 -30.72 -18.70
N GLU A 435 -7.12 -30.07 -18.76
CA GLU A 435 -5.82 -30.76 -18.82
C GLU A 435 -5.49 -31.50 -17.52
N ALA A 436 -5.77 -30.88 -16.36
CA ALA A 436 -5.59 -31.49 -15.05
C ALA A 436 -6.50 -32.70 -14.85
N GLU A 437 -7.76 -32.63 -15.29
CA GLU A 437 -8.71 -33.73 -15.24
C GLU A 437 -8.28 -34.88 -16.17
N ARG A 438 -7.76 -34.57 -17.36
CA ARG A 438 -7.18 -35.57 -18.29
C ARG A 438 -5.96 -36.27 -17.68
N LYS A 439 -5.08 -35.52 -16.99
CA LYS A 439 -3.93 -36.08 -16.26
C LYS A 439 -4.38 -36.94 -15.08
N ALA A 440 -5.35 -36.49 -14.29
CA ALA A 440 -5.91 -37.23 -13.17
C ALA A 440 -6.50 -38.57 -13.63
N SER A 441 -7.34 -38.57 -14.67
CA SER A 441 -7.89 -39.79 -15.26
C SER A 441 -6.81 -40.74 -15.79
N ALA A 442 -5.75 -40.21 -16.42
CA ALA A 442 -4.61 -41.01 -16.86
C ALA A 442 -3.82 -41.62 -15.68
N THR A 443 -3.64 -40.87 -14.57
CA THR A 443 -2.99 -41.39 -13.36
C THR A 443 -3.84 -42.44 -12.66
N GLU A 444 -5.16 -42.26 -12.63
CA GLU A 444 -6.10 -43.23 -12.05
C GLU A 444 -6.11 -44.54 -12.85
N ALA A 445 -6.08 -44.46 -14.18
CA ALA A 445 -5.91 -45.64 -15.06
C ALA A 445 -4.57 -46.36 -14.81
N ARG A 446 -3.46 -45.62 -14.63
CA ARG A 446 -2.15 -46.20 -14.27
C ARG A 446 -2.17 -46.88 -12.91
N TYR A 447 -2.80 -46.25 -11.91
CA TYR A 447 -2.93 -46.80 -10.56
C TYR A 447 -3.76 -48.08 -10.56
N ASN A 448 -4.89 -48.11 -11.28
CA ASN A 448 -5.71 -49.32 -11.43
C ASN A 448 -4.93 -50.45 -12.11
N LYS A 449 -4.16 -50.15 -13.16
CA LYS A 449 -3.30 -51.13 -13.83
C LYS A 449 -2.18 -51.65 -12.91
N LEU A 450 -1.58 -50.79 -12.10
CA LEU A 450 -0.57 -51.18 -11.12
C LEU A 450 -1.17 -52.05 -10.00
N LYS A 451 -2.38 -51.71 -9.54
CA LYS A 451 -3.13 -52.49 -8.57
C LYS A 451 -3.44 -53.89 -9.09
N GLU A 452 -3.92 -54.00 -10.34
CA GLU A 452 -4.10 -55.30 -11.01
C GLU A 452 -2.79 -56.09 -11.07
N LYS A 453 -1.69 -55.47 -11.49
CA LYS A 453 -0.37 -56.12 -11.55
C LYS A 453 0.14 -56.56 -10.19
N HIS A 454 -0.10 -55.77 -9.15
CA HIS A 454 0.25 -56.15 -7.79
C HIS A 454 -0.59 -57.34 -7.31
N SER A 455 -1.90 -57.35 -7.58
CA SER A 455 -2.77 -58.49 -7.28
C SER A 455 -2.37 -59.75 -8.06
N GLU A 456 -2.01 -59.64 -9.34
CA GLU A 456 -1.45 -60.73 -10.14
C GLU A 456 -0.14 -61.25 -9.53
N LEU A 457 0.78 -60.36 -9.15
CA LEU A 457 2.06 -60.75 -8.57
C LEU A 457 1.90 -61.46 -7.22
N VAL A 458 0.99 -60.98 -6.37
CA VAL A 458 0.64 -61.64 -5.10
C VAL A 458 0.04 -63.01 -5.37
N HIS A 459 -0.81 -63.15 -6.39
CA HIS A 459 -1.38 -64.43 -6.79
C HIS A 459 -0.31 -65.41 -7.27
N VAL A 460 0.59 -64.97 -8.17
CA VAL A 460 1.73 -65.77 -8.65
C VAL A 460 2.64 -66.16 -7.50
N HIS A 461 2.95 -65.25 -6.58
CA HIS A 461 3.78 -65.55 -5.41
C HIS A 461 3.14 -66.62 -4.51
N ALA A 462 1.82 -66.54 -4.28
CA ALA A 462 1.08 -67.55 -3.54
C ALA A 462 1.08 -68.92 -4.25
N GLU A 463 0.93 -68.95 -5.58
CA GLU A 463 1.05 -70.17 -6.38
C GLU A 463 2.47 -70.76 -6.35
N LEU A 464 3.50 -69.91 -6.39
CA LEU A 464 4.89 -70.32 -6.35
C LEU A 464 5.26 -70.91 -4.98
N LEU A 465 4.74 -70.35 -3.89
CA LEU A 465 4.85 -70.92 -2.54
C LEU A 465 4.17 -72.29 -2.45
N ARG A 466 2.98 -72.45 -3.03
CA ARG A 466 2.30 -73.77 -3.10
C ARG A 466 3.12 -74.78 -3.90
N LYS A 467 3.60 -74.40 -5.09
CA LYS A 467 4.46 -75.26 -5.91
C LYS A 467 5.77 -75.63 -5.21
N ASN A 468 6.39 -74.70 -4.48
CA ASN A 468 7.60 -74.98 -3.72
C ASN A 468 7.33 -75.99 -2.59
N ALA A 469 6.21 -75.84 -1.89
CA ALA A 469 5.79 -76.82 -0.87
C ALA A 469 5.49 -78.20 -1.47
N ASP A 470 4.85 -78.26 -2.65
CA ASP A 470 4.59 -79.51 -3.36
C ASP A 470 5.89 -80.14 -3.90
N THR A 471 6.83 -79.33 -4.39
CA THR A 471 8.15 -79.79 -4.85
C THR A 471 8.98 -80.33 -3.69
N ALA A 472 8.94 -79.67 -2.53
CA ALA A 472 9.59 -80.17 -1.32
C ALA A 472 9.00 -81.51 -0.84
N LYS A 473 7.67 -81.68 -0.93
CA LYS A 473 7.01 -82.98 -0.69
C LYS A 473 7.40 -84.03 -1.71
N GLN A 474 7.43 -83.68 -3.00
CA GLN A 474 7.88 -84.61 -4.04
C GLN A 474 9.34 -84.99 -3.84
N LEU A 475 10.20 -84.05 -3.45
CA LEU A 475 11.62 -84.30 -3.19
C LEU A 475 11.81 -85.28 -2.02
N THR A 476 11.07 -85.13 -0.92
CA THR A 476 11.12 -86.09 0.21
C THR A 476 10.59 -87.46 -0.18
N VAL A 477 9.49 -87.54 -0.93
CA VAL A 477 8.98 -88.83 -1.47
C VAL A 477 9.99 -89.47 -2.42
N THR A 478 10.65 -88.66 -3.26
CA THR A 478 11.64 -89.15 -4.22
C THR A 478 12.91 -89.62 -3.50
N GLN A 479 13.36 -88.91 -2.46
CA GLN A 479 14.47 -89.33 -1.60
C GLN A 479 14.15 -90.66 -0.91
N GLN A 480 12.94 -90.81 -0.33
CA GLN A 480 12.51 -92.08 0.26
C GLN A 480 12.48 -93.21 -0.79
N SER A 481 11.99 -92.93 -2.01
CA SER A 481 12.02 -93.93 -3.09
C SER A 481 13.44 -94.25 -3.56
N GLN A 482 14.36 -93.28 -3.56
CA GLN A 482 15.76 -93.51 -3.91
C GLN A 482 16.47 -94.32 -2.82
N GLU A 483 16.17 -94.08 -1.54
CA GLU A 483 16.65 -94.89 -0.43
C GLU A 483 16.09 -96.32 -0.50
N GLU A 484 14.81 -96.49 -0.83
CA GLU A 484 14.22 -97.82 -1.06
C GLU A 484 14.83 -98.52 -2.28
N VAL A 485 15.03 -97.82 -3.40
CA VAL A 485 15.69 -98.35 -4.61
C VAL A 485 17.15 -98.69 -4.32
N ALA A 486 17.87 -97.88 -3.55
CA ALA A 486 19.23 -98.16 -3.14
C ALA A 486 19.28 -99.40 -2.25
N ARG A 487 18.35 -99.53 -1.28
CA ARG A 487 18.24 -100.69 -0.40
C ARG A 487 17.86 -101.96 -1.18
N VAL A 488 16.93 -101.87 -2.13
CA VAL A 488 16.56 -102.98 -3.02
C VAL A 488 17.72 -103.34 -3.94
N LYS A 489 18.47 -102.36 -4.46
CA LYS A 489 19.66 -102.58 -5.29
C LYS A 489 20.77 -103.26 -4.49
N GLU A 490 20.97 -102.89 -3.23
CA GLU A 490 21.95 -103.52 -2.34
C GLU A 490 21.52 -104.96 -1.99
N GLN A 491 20.23 -105.18 -1.72
CA GLN A 491 19.67 -106.51 -1.50
C GLN A 491 19.75 -107.39 -2.77
N LEU A 492 19.50 -106.81 -3.94
CA LEU A 492 19.58 -107.51 -5.23
C LEU A 492 21.05 -107.77 -5.61
N ALA A 493 21.97 -106.85 -5.32
CA ALA A 493 23.41 -107.07 -5.48
C ALA A 493 23.90 -108.19 -4.57
N PHE A 494 23.41 -108.26 -3.33
CA PHE A 494 23.68 -109.38 -2.43
C PHE A 494 23.14 -110.70 -2.97
N GLN A 495 21.91 -110.72 -3.51
CA GLN A 495 21.34 -111.92 -4.14
C GLN A 495 22.07 -112.33 -5.42
N VAL A 496 22.46 -111.37 -6.27
CA VAL A 496 23.25 -111.63 -7.48
C VAL A 496 24.63 -112.17 -7.12
N GLU A 497 25.28 -111.61 -6.10
CA GLU A 497 26.57 -112.11 -5.62
C GLU A 497 26.44 -113.50 -4.99
N GLN A 498 25.33 -113.79 -4.28
CA GLN A 498 25.03 -115.11 -3.75
C GLN A 498 24.79 -116.14 -4.88
N VAL A 499 23.98 -115.80 -5.88
CA VAL A 499 23.72 -116.66 -7.05
C VAL A 499 24.98 -116.84 -7.90
N LYS A 500 25.78 -115.78 -8.05
CA LYS A 500 27.06 -115.82 -8.75
C LYS A 500 28.02 -116.77 -8.02
N ARG A 501 28.19 -116.65 -6.69
CA ARG A 501 28.97 -117.59 -5.88
C ARG A 501 28.45 -119.02 -5.98
N GLU A 502 27.14 -119.25 -5.96
CA GLU A 502 26.55 -120.58 -6.15
C GLU A 502 26.80 -121.13 -7.56
N SER A 503 26.81 -120.28 -8.59
CA SER A 503 27.12 -120.66 -9.98
C SER A 503 28.61 -120.93 -10.19
N GLU A 504 29.48 -120.13 -9.55
CA GLU A 504 30.93 -120.30 -9.56
C GLU A 504 31.31 -121.59 -8.82
N LEU A 505 30.76 -121.84 -7.63
CA LEU A 505 30.95 -123.10 -6.91
C LEU A 505 30.46 -124.32 -7.72
N LYS A 506 29.34 -124.22 -8.44
CA LYS A 506 28.85 -125.30 -9.32
C LYS A 506 29.73 -125.49 -10.57
N LEU A 507 30.32 -124.43 -11.11
CA LEU A 507 31.28 -124.50 -12.22
C LEU A 507 32.62 -125.07 -11.76
N GLU A 508 33.05 -124.71 -10.56
CA GLU A 508 34.25 -125.23 -9.89
C GLU A 508 34.07 -126.72 -9.56
N GLU A 509 32.92 -127.15 -9.03
CA GLU A 509 32.59 -128.58 -8.84
C GLU A 509 32.56 -129.38 -10.16
N LYS A 510 32.08 -128.78 -11.26
CA LYS A 510 32.04 -129.43 -12.58
C LYS A 510 33.42 -129.47 -13.26
N SER A 511 34.24 -128.44 -13.05
CA SER A 511 35.64 -128.37 -13.48
C SER A 511 36.50 -129.36 -12.69
N ASP A 512 36.32 -129.44 -11.38
CA ASP A 512 37.00 -130.38 -10.48
C ASP A 512 36.63 -131.84 -10.79
N GLN A 513 35.38 -132.12 -11.17
CA GLN A 513 34.96 -133.46 -11.61
C GLN A 513 35.64 -133.86 -12.94
N LEU A 514 35.82 -132.93 -13.88
CA LEU A 514 36.48 -133.17 -15.17
C LEU A 514 38.01 -133.29 -15.03
N GLU A 515 38.61 -132.56 -14.09
CA GLU A 515 40.04 -132.63 -13.82
C GLU A 515 40.43 -133.82 -12.93
N LYS A 516 39.59 -134.25 -11.98
CA LYS A 516 39.80 -135.51 -11.21
C LYS A 516 39.85 -136.73 -12.12
N LEU A 517 38.91 -136.82 -13.07
CA LEU A 517 38.84 -137.95 -14.02
C LEU A 517 40.02 -137.98 -15.01
N LYS A 518 40.65 -136.84 -15.32
CA LYS A 518 41.88 -136.77 -16.13
C LYS A 518 43.15 -137.11 -15.34
N ARG A 519 43.26 -136.64 -14.09
CA ARG A 519 44.46 -136.83 -13.24
C ARG A 519 44.53 -138.22 -12.61
N GLU A 520 43.40 -138.86 -12.32
CA GLU A 520 43.36 -140.23 -11.77
C GLU A 520 43.79 -141.31 -12.79
N LEU A 521 43.74 -141.02 -14.10
CA LEU A 521 44.16 -141.94 -15.17
C LEU A 521 45.68 -141.89 -15.46
N GLU A 522 46.33 -140.72 -15.27
CA GLU A 522 47.77 -140.55 -15.49
C GLU A 522 48.61 -140.81 -14.21
N ALA A 523 48.10 -140.46 -13.02
CA ALA A 523 48.84 -140.60 -11.75
C ALA A 523 49.00 -142.07 -11.28
N LYS A 524 48.08 -142.97 -11.64
CA LYS A 524 48.18 -144.41 -11.30
C LYS A 524 49.21 -145.19 -12.13
N ALA A 525 49.70 -144.63 -13.23
CA ALA A 525 50.73 -145.28 -14.06
C ALA A 525 52.18 -144.95 -13.63
N GLY A 526 52.42 -143.85 -12.90
CA GLY A 526 53.78 -143.39 -12.56
C GLY A 526 54.23 -143.60 -11.10
N GLU A 527 53.31 -143.55 -10.14
CA GLU A 527 53.68 -143.46 -8.71
C GLU A 527 53.93 -144.82 -8.03
N LEU A 528 53.56 -145.94 -8.66
CA LEU A 528 53.90 -147.27 -8.15
C LEU A 528 55.37 -147.67 -8.43
N ALA A 529 56.06 -146.97 -9.34
CA ALA A 529 57.43 -147.34 -9.73
C ALA A 529 58.54 -146.59 -8.98
N ARG A 530 58.29 -145.49 -8.24
CA ARG A 530 59.39 -144.65 -7.68
C ARG A 530 59.33 -144.38 -6.18
N ALA A 531 58.31 -144.87 -5.48
CA ALA A 531 58.15 -144.67 -4.04
C ALA A 531 58.91 -145.67 -3.16
N GLN A 532 59.79 -146.53 -3.71
CA GLN A 532 60.51 -147.53 -2.91
C GLN A 532 62.04 -147.37 -2.80
N GLU A 533 62.69 -146.33 -3.37
CA GLU A 533 64.16 -146.20 -3.21
C GLU A 533 64.71 -144.87 -2.64
N ALA A 534 64.02 -143.73 -2.70
CA ALA A 534 64.68 -142.45 -2.33
C ALA A 534 64.57 -142.01 -0.86
N LEU A 535 63.87 -142.78 0.00
CA LEU A 535 63.54 -142.40 1.38
C LEU A 535 64.71 -142.56 2.39
N SER A 536 65.89 -143.06 2.01
CA SER A 536 66.97 -143.34 2.98
C SER A 536 68.09 -142.28 3.10
N HIS A 537 68.10 -141.20 2.30
CA HIS A 537 69.19 -140.20 2.36
C HIS A 537 68.86 -138.88 3.10
N THR A 538 67.63 -138.69 3.60
CA THR A 538 67.15 -137.40 4.12
C THR A 538 67.25 -137.18 5.65
N GLU A 539 67.89 -138.07 6.41
CA GLU A 539 67.90 -137.94 7.88
C GLU A 539 69.12 -137.21 8.49
N GLN A 540 70.19 -136.92 7.75
CA GLN A 540 71.38 -136.25 8.33
C GLN A 540 71.48 -134.73 8.11
N SER A 541 70.76 -134.13 7.16
CA SER A 541 70.80 -132.66 6.91
C SER A 541 69.85 -131.83 7.78
N LYS A 542 69.05 -132.48 8.64
CA LYS A 542 67.96 -131.85 9.40
C LYS A 542 68.43 -131.04 10.63
N SER A 543 69.60 -131.32 11.19
CA SER A 543 70.03 -130.71 12.46
C SER A 543 70.71 -129.34 12.32
N GLU A 544 71.49 -129.09 11.27
CA GLU A 544 72.15 -127.78 11.04
C GLU A 544 71.19 -126.68 10.56
N LEU A 545 70.09 -127.05 9.90
CA LEU A 545 69.07 -126.10 9.43
C LEU A 545 68.22 -125.54 10.57
N SER A 546 68.11 -126.24 11.70
CA SER A 546 67.26 -125.81 12.83
C SER A 546 67.81 -124.58 13.55
N SER A 547 69.13 -124.49 13.77
CA SER A 547 69.72 -123.38 14.56
C SER A 547 69.80 -122.06 13.80
N ARG A 548 69.92 -122.09 12.47
CA ARG A 548 69.83 -120.89 11.61
C ARG A 548 68.39 -120.39 11.46
N LEU A 549 67.40 -121.25 11.66
CA LEU A 549 65.98 -120.90 11.57
C LEU A 549 65.54 -120.02 12.76
N ASP A 550 66.03 -120.35 13.96
CA ASP A 550 65.61 -119.66 15.19
C ASP A 550 66.13 -118.21 15.27
N THR A 551 67.37 -117.97 14.81
CA THR A 551 67.97 -116.62 14.77
C THR A 551 67.30 -115.72 13.74
N LEU A 552 67.00 -116.26 12.55
CA LEU A 552 66.23 -115.53 11.52
C LEU A 552 64.77 -115.28 11.94
N SER A 553 64.18 -116.13 12.79
CA SER A 553 62.84 -115.92 13.34
C SER A 553 62.79 -114.67 14.23
N ALA A 554 63.76 -114.51 15.14
CA ALA A 554 63.77 -113.38 16.08
C ALA A 554 63.96 -112.03 15.37
N GLU A 555 64.84 -111.94 14.36
CA GLU A 555 64.98 -110.72 13.55
C GLU A 555 63.74 -110.44 12.70
N LYS A 556 63.12 -111.47 12.13
CA LYS A 556 61.86 -111.35 11.37
C LYS A 556 60.75 -110.78 12.24
N ASP A 557 60.63 -111.22 13.50
CA ASP A 557 59.59 -110.74 14.40
C ASP A 557 59.78 -109.27 14.78
N ALA A 558 61.02 -108.85 15.11
CA ALA A 558 61.33 -107.46 15.42
C ALA A 558 61.11 -106.51 14.23
N LEU A 559 61.56 -106.91 13.02
CA LEU A 559 61.29 -106.18 11.78
C LEU A 559 59.79 -106.16 11.46
N SER A 560 59.06 -107.25 11.68
CA SER A 560 57.60 -107.28 11.47
C SER A 560 56.86 -106.33 12.40
N GLY A 561 57.32 -106.20 13.66
CA GLY A 561 56.76 -105.24 14.62
C GLY A 561 57.02 -103.80 14.19
N ALA A 562 58.24 -103.48 13.79
CA ALA A 562 58.60 -102.14 13.29
C ALA A 562 57.87 -101.78 11.98
N VAL A 563 57.71 -102.74 11.06
CA VAL A 563 56.94 -102.57 9.82
C VAL A 563 55.46 -102.32 10.14
N ARG A 564 54.84 -103.12 11.01
CA ARG A 564 53.43 -102.90 11.42
C ARG A 564 53.22 -101.54 12.07
N GLN A 565 54.14 -101.09 12.93
CA GLN A 565 54.04 -99.77 13.54
C GLN A 565 54.16 -98.66 12.48
N ARG A 566 55.10 -98.78 11.54
CA ARG A 566 55.26 -97.80 10.46
C ARG A 566 54.11 -97.81 9.46
N GLU A 567 53.50 -98.97 9.21
CA GLU A 567 52.26 -99.08 8.42
C GLU A 567 51.08 -98.43 9.14
N ALA A 568 50.94 -98.64 10.45
CA ALA A 568 49.91 -97.98 11.26
C ALA A 568 50.09 -96.45 11.30
N ASP A 569 51.33 -95.97 11.52
CA ASP A 569 51.66 -94.55 11.50
C ASP A 569 51.43 -93.94 10.10
N LEU A 570 51.75 -94.68 9.02
CA LEU A 570 51.51 -94.25 7.64
C LEU A 570 50.02 -94.15 7.34
N LEU A 571 49.21 -95.12 7.77
CA LEU A 571 47.75 -95.08 7.60
C LEU A 571 47.13 -93.91 8.37
N ALA A 572 47.57 -93.66 9.61
CA ALA A 572 47.15 -92.52 10.40
C ALA A 572 47.57 -91.18 9.77
N ALA A 573 48.79 -91.10 9.25
CA ALA A 573 49.26 -89.92 8.51
C ALA A 573 48.45 -89.71 7.22
N GLN A 574 48.14 -90.78 6.47
CA GLN A 574 47.31 -90.69 5.27
C GLN A 574 45.87 -90.28 5.58
N SER A 575 45.27 -90.77 6.67
CA SER A 575 43.93 -90.34 7.07
C SER A 575 43.92 -88.87 7.47
N LEU A 576 44.93 -88.43 8.23
CA LEU A 576 45.08 -87.02 8.63
C LEU A 576 45.34 -86.11 7.42
N VAL A 577 46.16 -86.55 6.45
CA VAL A 577 46.36 -85.82 5.18
C VAL A 577 45.06 -85.71 4.40
N ARG A 578 44.31 -86.80 4.24
CA ARG A 578 43.01 -86.76 3.54
C ARG A 578 42.00 -85.85 4.25
N GLU A 579 41.96 -85.87 5.58
CA GLU A 579 41.08 -85.01 6.36
C GLU A 579 41.48 -83.53 6.25
N THR A 580 42.79 -83.23 6.31
CA THR A 580 43.30 -81.87 6.13
C THR A 580 43.16 -81.36 4.69
N GLU A 581 43.34 -82.20 3.67
CA GLU A 581 43.05 -81.87 2.27
C GLU A 581 41.57 -81.61 2.03
N ALA A 582 40.68 -82.43 2.62
CA ALA A 582 39.24 -82.21 2.55
C ALA A 582 38.82 -80.93 3.29
N ALA A 583 39.43 -80.64 4.45
CA ALA A 583 39.21 -79.40 5.18
C ALA A 583 39.73 -78.18 4.39
N LEU A 584 40.92 -78.27 3.79
CA LEU A 584 41.50 -77.22 2.95
C LEU A 584 40.65 -76.96 1.71
N SER A 585 40.17 -78.01 1.03
CA SER A 585 39.29 -77.88 -0.15
C SER A 585 37.96 -77.23 0.22
N ARG A 586 37.34 -77.62 1.35
CA ARG A 586 36.13 -76.95 1.87
C ARG A 586 36.39 -75.50 2.22
N GLU A 587 37.54 -75.18 2.82
CA GLU A 587 37.91 -73.81 3.17
C GLU A 587 38.23 -72.97 1.93
N GLN A 588 38.90 -73.53 0.93
CA GLN A 588 39.12 -72.87 -0.37
C GLN A 588 37.81 -72.61 -1.10
N GLN A 589 36.89 -73.57 -1.11
CA GLN A 589 35.58 -73.40 -1.71
C GLN A 589 34.76 -72.32 -0.97
N ARG A 590 34.74 -72.36 0.37
CA ARG A 590 34.12 -71.32 1.19
C ARG A 590 34.74 -69.95 0.93
N SER A 591 36.07 -69.85 0.94
CA SER A 591 36.79 -68.61 0.64
C SER A 591 36.48 -68.09 -0.76
N SER A 592 36.38 -68.95 -1.78
CA SER A 592 36.00 -68.55 -3.13
C SER A 592 34.55 -68.03 -3.22
N GLN A 593 33.63 -68.66 -2.48
CA GLN A 593 32.23 -68.21 -2.39
C GLN A 593 32.14 -66.86 -1.68
N GLU A 594 32.81 -66.71 -0.53
CA GLU A 594 32.88 -65.45 0.21
C GLU A 594 33.53 -64.33 -0.61
N GLN A 595 34.61 -64.63 -1.36
CA GLN A 595 35.23 -63.67 -2.27
C GLN A 595 34.27 -63.25 -3.40
N GLY A 596 33.53 -64.19 -4.00
CA GLY A 596 32.53 -63.90 -5.03
C GLY A 596 31.37 -63.06 -4.50
N GLU A 597 30.86 -63.37 -3.31
CA GLU A 597 29.82 -62.58 -2.63
C GLU A 597 30.30 -61.17 -2.28
N LEU A 598 31.53 -61.03 -1.75
CA LEU A 598 32.13 -59.73 -1.44
C LEU A 598 32.38 -58.89 -2.70
N GLN A 599 32.83 -59.51 -3.80
CA GLN A 599 32.98 -58.84 -5.10
C GLN A 599 31.64 -58.37 -5.66
N GLY A 600 30.59 -59.21 -5.58
CA GLY A 600 29.23 -58.82 -5.99
C GLY A 600 28.68 -57.67 -5.17
N ARG A 601 28.82 -57.72 -3.84
CA ARG A 601 28.42 -56.62 -2.94
C ARG A 601 29.22 -55.35 -3.19
N LEU A 602 30.52 -55.45 -3.48
CA LEU A 602 31.34 -54.29 -3.83
C LEU A 602 30.85 -53.65 -5.14
N ALA A 603 30.60 -54.43 -6.19
CA ALA A 603 30.09 -53.93 -7.47
C ALA A 603 28.70 -53.29 -7.33
N GLU A 604 27.80 -53.88 -6.55
CA GLU A 604 26.50 -53.27 -6.22
C GLU A 604 26.65 -51.96 -5.47
N ARG A 605 27.56 -51.89 -4.49
CA ARG A 605 27.83 -50.66 -3.72
C ARG A 605 28.47 -49.58 -4.58
N GLU A 606 29.39 -49.91 -5.48
CA GLU A 606 29.98 -48.99 -6.44
C GLU A 606 28.92 -48.43 -7.40
N SER A 607 28.04 -49.27 -7.94
CA SER A 607 26.91 -48.84 -8.77
C SER A 607 25.93 -47.95 -8.01
N GLN A 608 25.61 -48.31 -6.76
CA GLN A 608 24.74 -47.51 -5.89
C GLN A 608 25.36 -46.15 -5.55
N GLU A 609 26.67 -46.12 -5.28
CA GLU A 609 27.42 -44.89 -5.01
C GLU A 609 27.50 -43.99 -6.26
N GLN A 610 27.75 -44.55 -7.45
CA GLN A 610 27.69 -43.82 -8.72
C GLN A 610 26.29 -43.23 -8.96
N GLY A 611 25.24 -44.02 -8.73
CA GLY A 611 23.85 -43.57 -8.86
C GLY A 611 23.42 -42.52 -7.83
N LEU A 612 24.02 -42.53 -6.63
CA LEU A 612 23.82 -41.48 -5.62
C LEU A 612 24.60 -40.21 -5.96
N ARG A 613 25.84 -40.33 -6.46
CA ARG A 613 26.64 -39.19 -6.95
C ARG A 613 25.94 -38.47 -8.11
N GLN A 614 25.41 -39.20 -9.09
CA GLN A 614 24.68 -38.59 -10.21
C GLN A 614 23.41 -37.88 -9.72
N ARG A 615 22.63 -38.54 -8.85
CA ARG A 615 21.44 -37.92 -8.24
C ARG A 615 21.77 -36.65 -7.45
N LEU A 616 22.88 -36.63 -6.70
CA LEU A 616 23.32 -35.44 -5.99
C LEU A 616 23.59 -34.28 -6.98
N LEU A 617 24.29 -34.54 -8.10
CA LEU A 617 24.54 -33.52 -9.12
C LEU A 617 23.25 -33.00 -9.76
N ASP A 618 22.32 -33.90 -10.08
CA ASP A 618 21.03 -33.55 -10.70
C ASP A 618 20.17 -32.69 -9.75
N GLU A 619 20.09 -33.05 -8.47
CA GLU A 619 19.34 -32.31 -7.44
C GLU A 619 19.98 -30.94 -7.15
N GLN A 620 21.31 -30.85 -7.07
CA GLN A 620 22.02 -29.58 -6.87
C GLN A 620 21.77 -28.62 -8.04
N PHE A 621 21.79 -29.13 -9.26
CA PHE A 621 21.46 -28.32 -10.44
C PHE A 621 19.97 -27.96 -10.49
N ALA A 622 19.06 -28.83 -10.05
CA ALA A 622 17.64 -28.53 -9.95
C ALA A 622 17.36 -27.39 -8.97
N VAL A 623 18.04 -27.35 -7.81
CA VAL A 623 17.96 -26.25 -6.85
C VAL A 623 18.47 -24.94 -7.46
N LEU A 624 19.63 -24.98 -8.14
CA LEU A 624 20.18 -23.81 -8.82
C LEU A 624 19.22 -23.27 -9.90
N ARG A 625 18.66 -24.17 -10.73
CA ARG A 625 17.69 -23.81 -11.76
C ARG A 625 16.42 -23.19 -11.16
N GLY A 626 15.93 -23.74 -10.05
CA GLY A 626 14.79 -23.16 -9.32
C GLY A 626 15.09 -21.77 -8.78
N ALA A 627 16.25 -21.56 -8.17
CA ALA A 627 16.68 -20.25 -7.68
C ALA A 627 16.85 -19.23 -8.82
N ALA A 628 17.38 -19.65 -9.98
CA ALA A 628 17.52 -18.80 -11.16
C ALA A 628 16.16 -18.42 -11.77
N ALA A 629 15.17 -19.32 -11.74
CA ALA A 629 13.81 -19.01 -12.18
C ALA A 629 13.13 -17.98 -11.26
N GLU A 630 13.27 -18.12 -9.94
CA GLU A 630 12.73 -17.15 -8.98
C GLU A 630 13.42 -15.78 -9.09
N ALA A 631 14.76 -15.78 -9.24
CA ALA A 631 15.53 -14.56 -9.48
C ALA A 631 15.13 -13.86 -10.78
N ALA A 632 14.83 -14.62 -11.85
CA ALA A 632 14.28 -14.06 -13.08
C ALA A 632 12.91 -13.42 -12.85
N GLY A 633 12.03 -14.05 -12.05
CA GLY A 633 10.73 -13.49 -11.66
C GLY A 633 10.85 -12.15 -10.93
N ILE A 634 11.77 -12.05 -9.96
CA ILE A 634 12.05 -10.81 -9.20
C ILE A 634 12.53 -9.69 -10.13
N LEU A 635 13.48 -10.00 -11.03
CA LEU A 635 14.03 -9.03 -11.98
C LEU A 635 12.99 -8.60 -13.02
N GLN A 636 12.17 -9.54 -13.51
CA GLN A 636 11.11 -9.24 -14.47
C GLN A 636 10.02 -8.35 -13.86
N ASP A 637 9.63 -8.58 -12.60
CA ASP A 637 8.73 -7.67 -11.89
C ASP A 637 9.36 -6.28 -11.76
N ALA A 638 10.63 -6.17 -11.36
CA ALA A 638 11.33 -4.89 -11.23
C ALA A 638 11.43 -4.11 -12.55
N VAL A 639 11.74 -4.79 -13.66
CA VAL A 639 11.75 -4.18 -15.00
C VAL A 639 10.35 -3.75 -15.41
N SER A 640 9.32 -4.56 -15.12
CA SER A 640 7.93 -4.20 -15.42
C SER A 640 7.46 -2.94 -14.67
N LYS A 641 8.02 -2.65 -13.48
CA LYS A 641 7.73 -1.41 -12.74
C LYS A 641 8.19 -0.16 -13.48
N LEU A 642 9.19 -0.24 -14.37
CA LEU A 642 9.61 0.92 -15.15
C LEU A 642 8.51 1.41 -16.10
N ASP A 643 7.65 0.50 -16.56
CA ASP A 643 6.51 0.80 -17.44
C ASP A 643 5.18 0.89 -16.68
N ASP A 644 5.16 0.62 -15.36
CA ASP A 644 3.97 0.71 -14.52
C ASP A 644 3.58 2.18 -14.28
N PRO A 645 2.37 2.62 -14.69
CA PRO A 645 1.90 3.98 -14.43
C PRO A 645 1.83 4.34 -12.95
N LEU A 646 1.70 3.36 -12.05
CA LEU A 646 1.73 3.59 -10.60
C LEU A 646 3.15 3.90 -10.10
N HIS A 647 4.19 3.37 -10.74
CA HIS A 647 5.58 3.62 -10.36
C HIS A 647 6.03 5.06 -10.62
N LEU A 648 5.36 5.81 -11.52
CA LEU A 648 5.53 7.27 -11.67
C LEU A 648 5.35 8.05 -10.36
N ARG A 649 4.67 7.47 -9.36
CA ARG A 649 4.46 8.07 -8.04
C ARG A 649 5.55 7.76 -7.02
N CYS A 650 6.44 6.82 -7.33
CA CYS A 650 7.58 6.50 -6.48
C CYS A 650 8.66 7.57 -6.68
N THR A 651 9.30 8.04 -5.60
CA THR A 651 10.44 8.95 -5.73
C THR A 651 11.60 8.43 -4.90
N SER A 652 12.82 8.64 -5.39
CA SER A 652 14.04 8.25 -4.70
C SER A 652 15.10 9.35 -4.83
N SER A 653 16.01 9.44 -3.87
CA SER A 653 17.08 10.44 -3.91
C SER A 653 18.29 9.90 -4.66
N PRO A 654 19.05 10.77 -5.35
CA PRO A 654 20.31 10.37 -5.98
C PRO A 654 21.29 9.68 -5.01
N ASP A 655 21.35 10.14 -3.76
CA ASP A 655 22.18 9.51 -2.72
C ASP A 655 21.77 8.05 -2.41
N TYR A 656 20.47 7.78 -2.33
CA TYR A 656 19.98 6.43 -2.04
C TYR A 656 20.21 5.51 -3.25
N LEU A 657 19.94 6.00 -4.47
CA LEU A 657 20.26 5.28 -5.70
C LEU A 657 21.74 4.90 -5.79
N VAL A 658 22.64 5.85 -5.50
CA VAL A 658 24.10 5.59 -5.47
C VAL A 658 24.46 4.49 -4.49
N SER A 659 23.84 4.48 -3.30
CA SER A 659 24.06 3.42 -2.31
C SER A 659 23.59 2.05 -2.82
N ARG A 660 22.38 1.96 -3.40
CA ARG A 660 21.84 0.70 -3.91
C ARG A 660 22.63 0.18 -5.12
N ALA A 661 22.99 1.06 -6.04
CA ALA A 661 23.79 0.72 -7.20
C ALA A 661 25.18 0.19 -6.81
N GLN A 662 25.82 0.79 -5.80
CA GLN A 662 27.09 0.28 -5.27
C GLN A 662 26.94 -1.11 -4.64
N GLU A 663 25.91 -1.32 -3.80
CA GLU A 663 25.67 -2.63 -3.20
C GLU A 663 25.36 -3.72 -4.26
N ALA A 664 24.60 -3.38 -5.29
CA ALA A 664 24.32 -4.29 -6.41
C ALA A 664 25.59 -4.62 -7.19
N LEU A 665 26.47 -3.63 -7.40
CA LEU A 665 27.76 -3.82 -8.05
C LEU A 665 28.68 -4.78 -7.27
N ASP A 666 28.71 -4.64 -5.94
CA ASP A 666 29.48 -5.52 -5.06
C ASP A 666 28.92 -6.96 -5.08
N ALA A 667 27.59 -7.09 -5.18
CA ALA A 667 26.93 -8.39 -5.27
C ALA A 667 27.21 -9.15 -6.58
N VAL A 668 27.50 -8.45 -7.69
CA VAL A 668 27.99 -9.07 -8.92
C VAL A 668 29.32 -9.80 -8.66
N SER A 669 30.23 -9.20 -7.88
CA SER A 669 31.51 -9.84 -7.51
C SER A 669 31.27 -11.12 -6.69
N THR A 670 30.34 -11.07 -5.72
CA THR A 670 29.96 -12.27 -4.95
C THR A 670 29.32 -13.36 -5.83
N LEU A 671 28.57 -12.96 -6.87
CA LEU A 671 27.98 -13.90 -7.82
C LEU A 671 29.04 -14.57 -8.70
N GLU A 672 30.04 -13.82 -9.17
CA GLU A 672 31.19 -14.35 -9.91
C GLU A 672 31.99 -15.34 -9.07
N GLU A 673 32.24 -15.02 -7.78
CA GLU A 673 32.90 -15.92 -6.84
C GLU A 673 32.09 -17.20 -6.56
N GLY A 674 30.78 -17.06 -6.31
CA GLY A 674 29.89 -18.20 -6.09
C GLY A 674 29.79 -19.11 -7.32
N HIS A 675 29.81 -18.53 -8.53
CA HIS A 675 29.82 -19.28 -9.78
C HIS A 675 31.12 -20.05 -9.98
N ALA A 676 32.27 -19.40 -9.74
CA ALA A 676 33.57 -20.07 -9.79
C ALA A 676 33.63 -21.25 -8.79
N GLN A 677 33.13 -21.06 -7.57
CA GLN A 677 33.05 -22.13 -6.57
C GLN A 677 32.16 -23.30 -7.03
N TYR A 678 30.98 -23.02 -7.59
CA TYR A 678 30.13 -24.06 -8.14
C TYR A 678 30.79 -24.85 -9.28
N LEU A 679 31.53 -24.17 -10.18
CA LEU A 679 32.26 -24.84 -11.25
C LEU A 679 33.39 -25.73 -10.74
N THR A 680 33.97 -25.43 -9.57
CA THR A 680 34.95 -26.33 -8.92
C THR A 680 34.30 -27.55 -8.26
N SER A 681 33.06 -27.43 -7.77
CA SER A 681 32.30 -28.50 -7.14
C SER A 681 30.82 -28.42 -7.49
N LEU A 682 30.44 -29.12 -8.57
CA LEU A 682 29.04 -29.18 -9.03
C LEU A 682 28.08 -29.84 -8.02
N ALA A 683 28.62 -30.47 -6.97
CA ALA A 683 27.87 -31.08 -5.89
C ALA A 683 27.45 -30.08 -4.79
N ASP A 684 27.86 -28.82 -4.87
CA ASP A 684 27.51 -27.80 -3.89
C ASP A 684 27.14 -26.46 -4.57
N ALA A 685 25.84 -26.23 -4.74
CA ALA A 685 25.30 -24.99 -5.30
C ALA A 685 25.07 -23.88 -4.26
N SER A 686 25.35 -24.11 -2.98
CA SER A 686 24.90 -23.25 -1.88
C SER A 686 25.39 -21.80 -1.97
N ALA A 687 26.70 -21.61 -2.21
CA ALA A 687 27.31 -20.29 -2.34
C ALA A 687 26.75 -19.51 -3.54
N LEU A 688 26.58 -20.19 -4.68
CA LEU A 688 26.00 -19.59 -5.88
C LEU A 688 24.53 -19.21 -5.66
N VAL A 689 23.72 -20.08 -5.06
CA VAL A 689 22.30 -19.79 -4.76
C VAL A 689 22.16 -18.60 -3.81
N ALA A 690 23.00 -18.52 -2.77
CA ALA A 690 23.00 -17.39 -1.84
C ALA A 690 23.41 -16.08 -2.53
N ALA A 691 24.47 -16.12 -3.34
CA ALA A 691 24.94 -14.96 -4.11
C ALA A 691 23.91 -14.49 -5.14
N LEU A 692 23.27 -15.43 -5.84
CA LEU A 692 22.21 -15.20 -6.82
C LEU A 692 21.00 -14.51 -6.20
N THR A 693 20.54 -14.99 -5.05
CA THR A 693 19.42 -14.40 -4.31
C THR A 693 19.75 -12.98 -3.87
N ARG A 694 20.96 -12.73 -3.37
CA ARG A 694 21.39 -11.40 -2.96
C ARG A 694 21.49 -10.44 -4.15
N PHE A 695 22.08 -10.89 -5.26
CA PHE A 695 22.21 -10.10 -6.48
C PHE A 695 20.84 -9.74 -7.08
N SER A 696 19.90 -10.69 -7.19
CA SER A 696 18.59 -10.45 -7.81
C SER A 696 17.79 -9.38 -7.07
N HIS A 697 17.78 -9.43 -5.73
CA HIS A 697 17.13 -8.41 -4.90
C HIS A 697 17.81 -7.02 -5.02
N LEU A 698 19.15 -6.96 -4.98
CA LEU A 698 19.87 -5.69 -5.06
C LEU A 698 19.79 -5.05 -6.45
N ALA A 699 19.84 -5.85 -7.51
CA ALA A 699 19.66 -5.38 -8.88
C ALA A 699 18.22 -4.90 -9.11
N ALA A 700 17.20 -5.65 -8.65
CA ALA A 700 15.80 -5.23 -8.70
C ALA A 700 15.56 -3.91 -7.94
N ASP A 701 16.08 -3.80 -6.72
CA ASP A 701 16.00 -2.56 -5.94
C ASP A 701 16.68 -1.38 -6.66
N THR A 702 17.83 -1.62 -7.29
CA THR A 702 18.55 -0.58 -8.06
C THR A 702 17.74 -0.14 -9.28
N ILE A 703 17.11 -1.06 -10.01
CA ILE A 703 16.27 -0.76 -11.17
C ILE A 703 15.04 0.06 -10.74
N ILE A 704 14.33 -0.37 -9.70
CA ILE A 704 13.15 0.34 -9.18
C ILE A 704 13.54 1.74 -8.69
N ASN A 705 14.61 1.86 -7.91
CA ASN A 705 15.08 3.17 -7.42
C ASN A 705 15.65 4.05 -8.53
N GLY A 706 16.23 3.47 -9.58
CA GLY A 706 16.68 4.20 -10.76
C GLY A 706 15.50 4.84 -11.48
N GLY A 707 14.43 4.07 -11.71
CA GLY A 707 13.18 4.64 -12.24
C GLY A 707 12.57 5.69 -11.30
N ALA A 708 12.52 5.45 -10.00
CA ALA A 708 11.99 6.42 -9.03
C ALA A 708 12.83 7.71 -8.93
N THR A 709 14.15 7.63 -9.13
CA THR A 709 15.04 8.81 -9.17
C THR A 709 14.87 9.58 -10.47
N SER A 710 14.64 8.88 -11.60
CA SER A 710 14.42 9.50 -12.91
C SER A 710 13.20 10.45 -12.93
N HIS A 711 12.16 10.15 -12.14
CA HIS A 711 10.96 10.99 -12.04
C HIS A 711 11.23 12.40 -11.48
N LEU A 712 12.32 12.58 -10.73
CA LEU A 712 12.77 13.87 -10.18
C LEU A 712 13.99 14.45 -10.91
N ALA A 713 14.57 13.71 -11.85
CA ALA A 713 15.74 14.13 -12.60
C ALA A 713 15.35 15.07 -13.77
N PRO A 714 16.27 15.92 -14.26
CA PRO A 714 16.10 16.60 -15.53
C PRO A 714 15.88 15.61 -16.68
N THR A 715 15.17 16.00 -17.74
CA THR A 715 14.71 15.08 -18.80
C THR A 715 15.85 14.25 -19.43
N ASP A 716 16.97 14.88 -19.77
CA ASP A 716 18.11 14.18 -20.38
C ASP A 716 18.76 13.11 -19.47
N PRO A 717 19.16 13.40 -18.21
CA PRO A 717 19.64 12.36 -17.30
C PRO A 717 18.55 11.38 -16.87
N ALA A 718 17.27 11.77 -16.87
CA ALA A 718 16.15 10.87 -16.59
C ALA A 718 16.01 9.78 -17.66
N ASP A 719 16.02 10.16 -18.95
CA ASP A 719 15.92 9.23 -20.07
C ASP A 719 17.13 8.29 -20.09
N ARG A 720 18.36 8.83 -19.94
CA ARG A 720 19.59 8.03 -19.81
C ARG A 720 19.52 7.04 -18.65
N LEU A 721 18.97 7.45 -17.51
CA LEU A 721 18.84 6.59 -16.34
C LEU A 721 17.84 5.45 -16.57
N ILE A 722 16.67 5.74 -17.15
CA ILE A 722 15.67 4.72 -17.50
C ILE A 722 16.23 3.71 -18.51
N ASP A 723 16.91 4.17 -19.56
CA ASP A 723 17.50 3.28 -20.56
C ASP A 723 18.59 2.40 -19.96
N THR A 724 19.43 2.96 -19.08
CA THR A 724 20.45 2.17 -18.35
C THR A 724 19.82 1.15 -17.39
N CYS A 725 18.70 1.49 -16.73
CA CYS A 725 17.95 0.54 -15.90
C CYS A 725 17.36 -0.60 -16.74
N ARG A 726 16.81 -0.31 -17.93
CA ARG A 726 16.30 -1.34 -18.86
C ARG A 726 17.42 -2.24 -19.36
N GLU A 727 18.58 -1.68 -19.71
CA GLU A 727 19.75 -2.47 -20.09
C GLU A 727 20.23 -3.36 -18.94
N CYS A 728 20.29 -2.83 -17.71
CA CYS A 728 20.61 -3.61 -16.52
C CYS A 728 19.67 -4.80 -16.35
N GLY A 729 18.36 -4.57 -16.47
CA GLY A 729 17.35 -5.62 -16.40
C GLY A 729 17.50 -6.68 -17.49
N ALA A 730 17.72 -6.27 -18.74
CA ALA A 730 17.92 -7.18 -19.86
C ALA A 730 19.16 -8.07 -19.66
N ARG A 731 20.29 -7.51 -19.25
CA ARG A 731 21.53 -8.25 -18.95
C ARG A 731 21.36 -9.19 -17.77
N ALA A 732 20.66 -8.75 -16.72
CA ALA A 732 20.40 -9.60 -15.56
C ALA A 732 19.47 -10.78 -15.91
N LEU A 733 18.44 -10.58 -16.75
CA LEU A 733 17.57 -11.65 -17.21
C LEU A 733 18.28 -12.64 -18.15
N GLU A 734 19.14 -12.14 -19.05
CA GLU A 734 20.01 -12.99 -19.88
C GLU A 734 20.89 -13.89 -19.01
N LEU A 735 21.47 -13.34 -17.94
CA LEU A 735 22.26 -14.07 -16.95
C LEU A 735 21.43 -15.16 -16.24
N MET A 736 20.19 -14.87 -15.86
CA MET A 736 19.30 -15.88 -15.26
C MET A 736 18.99 -17.01 -16.25
N GLY A 737 18.82 -16.70 -17.54
CA GLY A 737 18.64 -17.70 -18.58
C GLY A 737 19.85 -18.62 -18.73
N GLN A 738 21.07 -18.07 -18.68
CA GLN A 738 22.31 -18.85 -18.70
C GLN A 738 22.44 -19.79 -17.49
N LEU A 739 21.96 -19.38 -16.31
CA LEU A 739 21.97 -20.22 -15.09
C LEU A 739 21.03 -21.42 -15.16
N GLN A 740 19.97 -21.34 -15.98
CA GLN A 740 18.98 -22.41 -16.13
C GLN A 740 19.43 -23.51 -17.11
N ASP A 741 20.33 -23.18 -18.04
CA ASP A 741 20.89 -24.09 -19.03
C ASP A 741 22.29 -24.59 -18.63
N GLN A 742 22.45 -25.92 -18.58
CA GLN A 742 23.67 -26.53 -18.04
C GLN A 742 24.92 -26.28 -18.90
N GLN A 743 24.74 -26.08 -20.21
CA GLN A 743 25.85 -25.81 -21.13
C GLN A 743 26.23 -24.33 -21.08
N ALA A 744 25.24 -23.43 -21.10
CA ALA A 744 25.43 -21.99 -20.99
C ALA A 744 26.03 -21.59 -19.64
N LEU A 745 25.64 -22.26 -18.55
CA LEU A 745 26.16 -22.03 -17.20
C LEU A 745 27.70 -22.06 -17.13
N ARG A 746 28.36 -22.93 -17.91
CA ARG A 746 29.83 -23.03 -17.92
C ARG A 746 30.52 -21.83 -18.54
N HIS A 747 29.81 -21.10 -19.38
CA HIS A 747 30.29 -19.93 -20.13
C HIS A 747 29.55 -18.65 -19.72
N MET A 748 28.97 -18.65 -18.52
CA MET A 748 28.19 -17.54 -17.97
C MET A 748 29.06 -16.28 -17.79
N GLN A 749 28.55 -15.12 -18.19
CA GLN A 749 29.27 -13.85 -18.13
C GLN A 749 28.55 -12.84 -17.21
N ALA A 750 28.66 -13.03 -15.89
CA ALA A 750 28.09 -12.11 -14.90
C ALA A 750 28.64 -10.67 -15.00
N SER A 751 29.87 -10.52 -15.52
CA SER A 751 30.53 -9.22 -15.71
C SER A 751 29.77 -8.27 -16.64
N LEU A 752 28.92 -8.77 -17.54
CA LEU A 752 28.12 -7.95 -18.46
C LEU A 752 27.06 -7.10 -17.74
N VAL A 753 26.62 -7.49 -16.54
CA VAL A 753 25.69 -6.68 -15.74
C VAL A 753 26.40 -5.52 -15.05
N ARG A 754 27.73 -5.60 -14.89
CA ARG A 754 28.54 -4.58 -14.21
C ARG A 754 28.50 -3.24 -14.94
N THR A 755 28.52 -3.26 -16.27
CA THR A 755 28.51 -2.05 -17.12
C THR A 755 27.27 -1.17 -16.92
N PRO A 756 26.03 -1.67 -17.07
CA PRO A 756 24.84 -0.85 -16.82
C PRO A 756 24.70 -0.46 -15.34
N LEU A 757 25.09 -1.30 -14.37
CA LEU A 757 25.11 -0.91 -12.95
C LEU A 757 26.07 0.26 -12.68
N GLN A 758 27.26 0.26 -13.29
CA GLN A 758 28.19 1.40 -13.23
C GLN A 758 27.62 2.66 -13.87
N GLY A 759 26.88 2.52 -14.98
CA GLY A 759 26.16 3.62 -15.61
C GLY A 759 25.12 4.25 -14.68
N ILE A 760 24.31 3.41 -14.00
CA ILE A 760 23.32 3.88 -13.00
C ILE A 760 24.01 4.59 -11.84
N LEU A 761 25.13 4.04 -11.34
CA LEU A 761 25.91 4.64 -10.26
C LEU A 761 26.45 6.03 -10.66
N GLN A 762 27.02 6.16 -11.86
CA GLN A 762 27.55 7.43 -12.37
C GLN A 762 26.43 8.47 -12.55
N LEU A 763 25.31 8.10 -13.16
CA LEU A 763 24.15 8.99 -13.32
C LEU A 763 23.60 9.44 -11.96
N GLY A 764 23.55 8.54 -10.98
CA GLY A 764 23.18 8.88 -9.60
C GLY A 764 24.13 9.89 -8.95
N GLN A 765 25.44 9.84 -9.24
CA GLN A 765 26.41 10.82 -8.76
C GLN A 765 26.26 12.18 -9.45
N GLU A 766 26.01 12.19 -10.76
CA GLU A 766 25.77 13.41 -11.55
C GLU A 766 24.54 14.19 -11.05
N LEU A 767 23.54 13.50 -10.50
CA LEU A 767 22.29 14.08 -10.02
C LEU A 767 22.36 14.69 -8.61
N LYS A 768 23.47 14.58 -7.87
CA LYS A 768 23.57 15.16 -6.52
C LYS A 768 23.58 16.70 -6.56
N PRO A 769 22.86 17.40 -5.63
CA PRO A 769 22.90 18.86 -5.57
C PRO A 769 24.30 19.39 -5.24
N LYS A 770 24.80 20.35 -6.02
CA LYS A 770 26.06 21.06 -5.74
C LYS A 770 25.79 22.16 -4.70
N SER A 771 26.36 22.07 -3.50
CA SER A 771 26.17 23.04 -2.40
C SER A 771 26.89 24.38 -2.65
N LEU A 772 26.30 25.47 -2.15
CA LEU A 772 26.80 26.86 -2.22
C LEU A 772 28.18 27.04 -1.56
N ASP A 773 28.97 27.95 -2.12
CA ASP A 773 30.39 28.21 -1.84
C ASP A 773 30.63 29.13 -0.62
N VAL A 774 29.83 28.99 0.46
CA VAL A 774 30.15 29.62 1.75
C VAL A 774 30.87 28.57 2.59
N ARG A 775 32.18 28.76 2.80
CA ARG A 775 32.99 27.81 3.57
C ARG A 775 32.34 27.59 4.94
N GLN A 776 32.14 26.32 5.26
CA GLN A 776 31.44 25.85 6.47
C GLN A 776 31.96 26.49 7.78
N GLU A 777 33.21 26.96 7.78
CA GLU A 777 33.90 27.62 8.88
C GLU A 777 33.44 29.08 9.14
N GLU A 778 32.90 29.79 8.14
CA GLU A 778 32.49 31.21 8.29
C GLU A 778 31.06 31.38 8.80
N LEU A 779 30.19 30.37 8.61
CA LEU A 779 28.76 30.44 8.89
C LEU A 779 28.44 30.88 10.34
N GLY A 780 29.24 30.46 11.31
CA GLY A 780 29.02 30.77 12.71
C GLY A 780 29.23 32.24 13.10
N ALA A 781 30.20 32.92 12.48
CA ALA A 781 30.43 34.35 12.70
C ALA A 781 29.38 35.22 12.00
N VAL A 782 28.79 34.70 10.92
CA VAL A 782 27.77 35.41 10.13
C VAL A 782 26.44 35.51 10.86
N VAL A 783 26.04 34.52 11.67
CA VAL A 783 24.75 34.56 12.39
C VAL A 783 24.67 35.76 13.32
N ASP A 784 25.61 35.90 14.25
CA ASP A 784 25.60 36.99 15.23
C ASP A 784 25.77 38.35 14.55
N LYS A 785 26.63 38.42 13.53
CA LYS A 785 26.83 39.63 12.71
C LYS A 785 25.53 40.05 12.02
N GLU A 786 24.81 39.12 11.42
CA GLU A 786 23.57 39.41 10.69
C GLU A 786 22.43 39.75 11.64
N MET A 787 22.29 39.07 12.78
CA MET A 787 21.29 39.41 13.80
C MET A 787 21.54 40.81 14.38
N ALA A 788 22.81 41.16 14.61
CA ALA A 788 23.19 42.49 15.04
C ALA A 788 22.91 43.56 13.96
N ALA A 789 23.21 43.26 12.69
CA ALA A 789 22.91 44.14 11.56
C ALA A 789 21.40 44.39 11.41
N THR A 790 20.58 43.34 11.52
CA THR A 790 19.11 43.45 11.51
C THR A 790 18.60 44.29 12.68
N SER A 791 19.14 44.09 13.89
CA SER A 791 18.78 44.90 15.06
C SER A 791 19.12 46.38 14.86
N ALA A 792 20.31 46.68 14.33
CA ALA A 792 20.74 48.03 14.01
C ALA A 792 19.87 48.67 12.91
N ALA A 793 19.47 47.91 11.89
CA ALA A 793 18.57 48.38 10.83
C ALA A 793 17.19 48.75 11.39
N ILE A 794 16.67 47.99 12.36
CA ILE A 794 15.40 48.30 13.02
C ILE A 794 15.52 49.55 13.90
N GLU A 795 16.63 49.71 14.62
CA GLU A 795 16.87 50.92 15.42
C GLU A 795 16.99 52.18 14.55
N ASP A 796 17.72 52.08 13.43
CA ASP A 796 17.80 53.17 12.44
C ASP A 796 16.42 53.45 11.83
N ALA A 797 15.63 52.41 11.55
CA ALA A 797 14.27 52.56 11.06
C ALA A 797 13.36 53.32 12.03
N VAL A 798 13.40 53.00 13.33
CA VAL A 798 12.65 53.74 14.37
C VAL A 798 13.06 55.21 14.38
N ARG A 799 14.37 55.49 14.39
CA ARG A 799 14.91 56.86 14.41
C ARG A 799 14.47 57.65 13.17
N ARG A 800 14.55 57.06 11.99
CA ARG A 800 14.11 57.71 10.73
C ARG A 800 12.61 58.01 10.76
N ILE A 801 11.78 57.13 11.33
CA ILE A 801 10.33 57.41 11.48
C ILE A 801 10.09 58.59 12.43
N GLU A 802 10.82 58.68 13.53
CA GLU A 802 10.73 59.82 14.46
C GLU A 802 11.17 61.14 13.81
N ASP A 803 12.25 61.11 13.02
CA ASP A 803 12.71 62.26 12.23
C ASP A 803 11.67 62.69 11.18
N MET A 804 11.10 61.73 10.45
CA MET A 804 10.00 61.98 9.50
C MET A 804 8.78 62.59 10.19
N MET A 805 8.44 62.14 11.40
CA MET A 805 7.32 62.69 12.17
C MET A 805 7.55 64.17 12.52
N ASN A 806 8.78 64.53 12.89
CA ASN A 806 9.13 65.93 13.14
C ASN A 806 9.09 66.77 11.85
N GLN A 807 9.56 66.22 10.72
CA GLN A 807 9.50 66.91 9.43
C GLN A 807 8.05 67.09 8.94
N ALA A 808 7.20 66.08 9.10
CA ALA A 808 5.79 66.13 8.72
C ALA A 808 5.04 67.25 9.45
N ARG A 809 5.33 67.47 10.75
CA ARG A 809 4.78 68.57 11.55
C ARG A 809 5.12 69.97 11.03
N HIS A 810 6.24 70.10 10.32
CA HIS A 810 6.66 71.37 9.72
C HIS A 810 6.17 71.53 8.26
N ALA A 811 6.07 70.44 7.50
CA ALA A 811 5.76 70.45 6.07
C ALA A 811 4.26 70.32 5.75
N SER A 812 3.47 69.73 6.64
CA SER A 812 2.04 69.44 6.43
C SER A 812 1.17 70.11 7.49
N SER A 813 -0.08 70.41 7.16
CA SER A 813 -1.07 71.01 8.07
C SER A 813 -2.47 70.42 7.88
N GLY A 814 -3.33 70.53 8.90
CA GLY A 814 -4.72 70.07 8.85
C GLY A 814 -4.84 68.54 8.74
N VAL A 815 -5.85 68.06 8.01
CA VAL A 815 -6.14 66.62 7.84
C VAL A 815 -4.93 65.84 7.32
N LYS A 816 -4.12 66.43 6.42
CA LYS A 816 -2.89 65.79 5.91
C LYS A 816 -1.87 65.51 7.02
N LEU A 817 -1.70 66.44 7.96
CA LEU A 817 -0.81 66.22 9.10
C LEU A 817 -1.34 65.12 10.03
N GLU A 818 -2.65 65.16 10.34
CA GLU A 818 -3.27 64.14 11.20
C GLU A 818 -3.14 62.72 10.63
N VAL A 819 -3.32 62.57 9.32
CA VAL A 819 -3.13 61.28 8.61
C VAL A 819 -1.66 60.85 8.66
N ASN A 820 -0.73 61.75 8.33
CA ASN A 820 0.70 61.44 8.36
C ASN A 820 1.16 61.03 9.77
N GLU A 821 0.75 61.74 10.82
CA GLU A 821 1.09 61.38 12.21
C GLU A 821 0.49 60.01 12.60
N ARG A 822 -0.76 59.71 12.22
CA ARG A 822 -1.39 58.41 12.51
C ARG A 822 -0.64 57.25 11.85
N ILE A 823 -0.25 57.41 10.58
CA ILE A 823 0.49 56.39 9.82
C ILE A 823 1.89 56.20 10.43
N LEU A 824 2.63 57.28 10.69
CA LEU A 824 3.98 57.20 11.26
C LEU A 824 3.98 56.63 12.68
N ASN A 825 2.99 56.97 13.51
CA ASN A 825 2.81 56.34 14.83
C ASN A 825 2.57 54.82 14.71
N SER A 826 1.71 54.40 13.76
CA SER A 826 1.47 52.98 13.51
C SER A 826 2.75 52.25 13.05
N CYS A 827 3.54 52.88 12.17
CA CYS A 827 4.84 52.33 11.71
C CYS A 827 5.86 52.25 12.85
N THR A 828 5.89 53.25 13.74
CA THR A 828 6.75 53.27 14.92
C THR A 828 6.43 52.11 15.86
N ASP A 829 5.15 51.87 16.12
CA ASP A 829 4.71 50.77 16.99
C ASP A 829 5.01 49.39 16.40
N LEU A 830 4.86 49.24 15.08
CA LEU A 830 5.30 48.04 14.35
C LEU A 830 6.80 47.82 14.52
N MET A 831 7.64 48.84 14.30
CA MET A 831 9.09 48.72 14.45
C MET A 831 9.51 48.38 15.88
N LYS A 832 8.85 48.96 16.90
CA LYS A 832 9.09 48.61 18.31
C LYS A 832 8.75 47.15 18.60
N ALA A 833 7.66 46.62 18.04
CA ALA A 833 7.30 45.21 18.17
C ALA A 833 8.30 44.28 17.47
N ILE A 834 8.77 44.66 16.27
CA ILE A 834 9.78 43.91 15.51
C ILE A 834 11.12 43.90 16.24
N ARG A 835 11.54 45.04 16.83
CA ARG A 835 12.75 45.11 17.66
C ARG A 835 12.71 44.12 18.82
N LEU A 836 11.56 44.04 19.49
CA LEU A 836 11.36 43.08 20.58
C LEU A 836 11.41 41.63 20.07
N LEU A 837 10.81 41.34 18.91
CA LEU A 837 10.85 40.03 18.25
C LEU A 837 12.28 39.60 17.93
N VAL A 838 13.08 40.47 17.29
CA VAL A 838 14.48 40.18 16.94
C VAL A 838 15.35 39.98 18.19
N THR A 839 15.15 40.79 19.21
CA THR A 839 15.84 40.62 20.51
C THR A 839 15.49 39.28 21.14
N THR A 840 14.22 38.88 21.10
CA THR A 840 13.74 37.61 21.68
C THR A 840 14.22 36.41 20.87
N SER A 841 14.24 36.52 19.54
CA SER A 841 14.82 35.53 18.62
C SER A 841 16.29 35.32 18.92
N THR A 842 17.06 36.40 19.11
CA THR A 842 18.48 36.34 19.46
C THR A 842 18.71 35.65 20.80
N SER A 843 17.91 35.96 21.82
CA SER A 843 17.99 35.28 23.13
C SER A 843 17.66 33.79 23.05
N LEU A 844 16.64 33.42 22.24
CA LEU A 844 16.31 32.02 22.00
C LEU A 844 17.46 31.28 21.30
N GLN A 845 18.13 31.91 20.33
CA GLN A 845 19.29 31.31 19.68
C GLN A 845 20.43 31.06 20.67
N LYS A 846 20.71 32.00 21.57
CA LYS A 846 21.71 31.80 22.64
C LYS A 846 21.36 30.61 23.52
N GLU A 847 20.10 30.47 23.94
CA GLU A 847 19.63 29.32 24.73
C GLU A 847 19.82 27.98 23.99
N ILE A 848 19.47 27.93 22.69
CA ILE A 848 19.63 26.73 21.86
C ILE A 848 21.10 26.31 21.75
N VAL A 849 21.97 27.28 21.48
CA VAL A 849 23.40 27.04 21.33
C VAL A 849 24.01 26.61 22.66
N GLU A 850 23.70 27.28 23.76
CA GLU A 850 24.21 26.94 25.11
C GLU A 850 23.78 25.56 25.58
N SER A 851 22.53 25.17 25.33
CA SER A 851 22.02 23.84 25.68
C SER A 851 22.51 22.73 24.75
N GLY A 852 22.75 23.03 23.47
CA GLY A 852 23.02 22.04 22.42
C GLY A 852 24.48 21.86 22.01
N ARG A 853 25.38 22.81 22.31
CA ARG A 853 26.77 22.76 21.80
C ARG A 853 27.67 21.75 22.52
N GLY A 854 27.37 21.39 23.76
CA GLY A 854 28.29 20.61 24.59
C GLY A 854 29.65 21.31 24.74
N ALA A 855 30.74 20.63 24.39
CA ALA A 855 32.10 21.21 24.40
C ALA A 855 32.43 22.03 23.13
N ALA A 856 31.56 22.03 22.11
CA ALA A 856 31.82 22.76 20.87
C ALA A 856 31.70 24.28 21.07
N THR A 857 32.41 25.04 20.22
CA THR A 857 32.22 26.49 20.15
C THR A 857 30.87 26.83 19.50
N GLN A 858 30.36 28.04 19.73
CA GLN A 858 29.14 28.52 19.06
C GLN A 858 29.28 28.49 17.53
N GLN A 859 30.49 28.79 17.03
CA GLN A 859 30.78 28.75 15.60
C GLN A 859 30.70 27.33 15.03
N GLU A 860 31.29 26.36 15.72
CA GLU A 860 31.21 24.94 15.34
C GLU A 860 29.78 24.41 15.39
N PHE A 861 28.97 24.86 16.35
CA PHE A 861 27.57 24.47 16.44
C PHE A 861 26.77 24.92 15.21
N TYR A 862 26.97 26.17 14.78
CA TYR A 862 26.35 26.68 13.55
C TYR A 862 26.88 26.02 12.28
N ALA A 863 28.18 25.73 12.20
CA ALA A 863 28.78 25.03 11.06
C ALA A 863 28.22 23.62 10.88
N LYS A 864 28.06 22.86 11.99
CA LYS A 864 27.46 21.51 11.98
C LYS A 864 25.99 21.49 11.58
N ASN A 865 25.28 22.60 11.74
CA ASN A 865 23.87 22.73 11.39
C ASN A 865 23.67 23.67 10.17
N SER A 866 24.55 23.60 9.18
CA SER A 866 24.66 24.58 8.07
C SER A 866 23.33 25.02 7.45
N ARG A 867 22.45 24.08 7.06
CA ARG A 867 21.14 24.41 6.46
C ARG A 867 20.21 25.19 7.39
N TRP A 868 20.25 24.89 8.68
CA TRP A 868 19.45 25.61 9.67
C TRP A 868 20.02 27.03 9.89
N THR A 869 21.35 27.11 10.00
CA THR A 869 22.10 28.37 10.12
C THR A 869 21.84 29.29 8.93
N GLU A 870 21.86 28.76 7.70
CA GLU A 870 21.55 29.49 6.47
C GLU A 870 20.12 30.03 6.47
N GLY A 871 19.14 29.21 6.85
CA GLY A 871 17.74 29.63 6.97
C GLY A 871 17.55 30.76 7.98
N LEU A 872 18.26 30.70 9.10
CA LEU A 872 18.26 31.73 10.14
C LEU A 872 18.87 33.06 9.65
N ILE A 873 20.02 33.00 8.98
CA ILE A 873 20.69 34.17 8.39
C ILE A 873 19.80 34.82 7.30
N SER A 874 19.23 34.00 6.41
CA SER A 874 18.36 34.50 5.33
C SER A 874 17.11 35.18 5.88
N ALA A 875 16.47 34.59 6.89
CA ALA A 875 15.29 35.19 7.50
C ALA A 875 15.61 36.49 8.24
N SER A 876 16.76 36.56 8.91
CA SER A 876 17.24 37.81 9.54
C SER A 876 17.44 38.93 8.52
N LYS A 877 18.14 38.63 7.41
CA LYS A 877 18.33 39.56 6.29
C LYS A 877 17.01 40.11 5.75
N ALA A 878 16.04 39.23 5.54
CA ALA A 878 14.72 39.61 5.02
C ALA A 878 14.01 40.59 5.96
N VAL A 879 14.11 40.38 7.29
CA VAL A 879 13.53 41.32 8.28
C VAL A 879 14.23 42.68 8.24
N GLY A 880 15.57 42.71 8.18
CA GLY A 880 16.33 43.98 8.10
C GLY A 880 16.04 44.75 6.81
N TRP A 881 15.97 44.05 5.68
CA TRP A 881 15.55 44.64 4.41
C TRP A 881 14.11 45.16 4.47
N GLY A 882 13.17 44.34 4.96
CA GLY A 882 11.76 44.73 5.10
C GLY A 882 11.56 45.95 5.99
N ALA A 883 12.36 46.10 7.06
CA ALA A 883 12.36 47.28 7.92
C ALA A 883 12.76 48.55 7.17
N THR A 884 13.83 48.45 6.36
CA THR A 884 14.29 49.57 5.53
C THR A 884 13.24 49.95 4.48
N GLN A 885 12.67 48.97 3.78
CA GLN A 885 11.63 49.22 2.78
C GLN A 885 10.36 49.84 3.36
N LEU A 886 9.93 49.43 4.56
CA LEU A 886 8.76 50.04 5.21
C LEU A 886 8.98 51.53 5.48
N VAL A 887 10.17 51.89 5.98
CA VAL A 887 10.53 53.29 6.26
C VAL A 887 10.59 54.11 4.99
N GLU A 888 11.22 53.59 3.92
CA GLU A 888 11.24 54.27 2.63
C GLU A 888 9.84 54.46 2.05
N ALA A 889 8.97 53.46 2.16
CA ALA A 889 7.58 53.58 1.71
C ALA A 889 6.81 54.62 2.55
N ALA A 890 7.01 54.64 3.87
CA ALA A 890 6.40 55.63 4.76
C ALA A 890 6.87 57.05 4.44
N ASP A 891 8.17 57.24 4.16
CA ASP A 891 8.76 58.53 3.75
C ASP A 891 8.11 59.05 2.47
N LYS A 892 8.03 58.19 1.45
CA LYS A 892 7.39 58.57 0.17
C LYS A 892 5.91 58.94 0.35
N VAL A 893 5.18 58.26 1.24
CA VAL A 893 3.77 58.59 1.55
C VAL A 893 3.66 59.95 2.23
N VAL A 894 4.53 60.23 3.21
CA VAL A 894 4.56 61.53 3.91
C VAL A 894 4.94 62.67 2.98
N LEU A 895 5.90 62.45 2.08
CA LEU A 895 6.33 63.40 1.05
C LEU A 895 5.35 63.52 -0.13
N HIS A 896 4.26 62.74 -0.14
CA HIS A 896 3.30 62.65 -1.25
C HIS A 896 3.95 62.29 -2.61
N THR A 897 5.07 61.58 -2.59
CA THR A 897 5.77 61.08 -3.79
C THR A 897 5.57 59.58 -4.02
N GLY A 898 5.02 58.86 -3.03
CA GLY A 898 4.76 57.43 -3.06
C GLY A 898 3.28 57.08 -3.08
N LYS A 899 3.02 55.77 -3.19
CA LYS A 899 1.69 55.19 -3.18
C LYS A 899 1.36 54.61 -1.80
N TYR A 900 0.14 54.79 -1.32
CA TYR A 900 -0.34 54.15 -0.09
C TYR A 900 -0.26 52.62 -0.18
N GLU A 901 -0.48 52.06 -1.38
CA GLU A 901 -0.37 50.63 -1.65
C GLU A 901 1.05 50.09 -1.46
N GLU A 902 2.09 50.90 -1.72
CA GLU A 902 3.50 50.51 -1.49
C GLU A 902 3.74 50.24 0.00
N LEU A 903 3.25 51.13 0.87
CA LEU A 903 3.34 50.97 2.32
C LEU A 903 2.54 49.75 2.82
N ILE A 904 1.36 49.49 2.24
CA ILE A 904 0.55 48.30 2.56
C ILE A 904 1.31 47.02 2.19
N VAL A 905 1.95 46.97 1.02
CA VAL A 905 2.73 45.80 0.59
C VAL A 905 3.95 45.60 1.49
N CYS A 906 4.70 46.67 1.80
CA CYS A 906 5.84 46.59 2.72
C CYS A 906 5.43 46.10 4.13
N SER A 907 4.25 46.50 4.63
CA SER A 907 3.71 46.04 5.92
C SER A 907 3.43 44.53 5.93
N HIS A 908 2.87 43.99 4.84
CA HIS A 908 2.68 42.54 4.72
C HIS A 908 4.01 41.79 4.58
N GLU A 909 4.94 42.33 3.78
CA GLU A 909 6.22 41.69 3.51
C GLU A 909 7.11 41.58 4.76
N ILE A 910 7.13 42.64 5.59
CA ILE A 910 7.89 42.59 6.84
C ILE A 910 7.24 41.65 7.86
N ALA A 911 5.90 41.59 7.95
CA ALA A 911 5.21 40.62 8.79
C ALA A 911 5.54 39.18 8.35
N ALA A 912 5.51 38.90 7.05
CA ALA A 912 5.92 37.61 6.50
C ALA A 912 7.38 37.27 6.81
N SER A 913 8.29 38.23 6.64
CA SER A 913 9.72 38.08 6.96
C SER A 913 9.94 37.78 8.45
N THR A 914 9.21 38.43 9.35
CA THR A 914 9.31 38.13 10.79
C THR A 914 8.75 36.76 11.14
N ALA A 915 7.68 36.31 10.48
CA ALA A 915 7.15 34.95 10.64
C ALA A 915 8.17 33.89 10.16
N GLN A 916 8.90 34.16 9.07
CA GLN A 916 10.01 33.31 8.63
C GLN A 916 11.13 33.27 9.66
N LEU A 917 11.50 34.40 10.28
CA LEU A 917 12.52 34.45 11.33
C LEU A 917 12.09 33.64 12.56
N VAL A 918 10.82 33.71 12.97
CA VAL A 918 10.27 32.90 14.06
C VAL A 918 10.31 31.41 13.71
N ALA A 919 9.95 31.06 12.47
CA ALA A 919 9.97 29.69 11.98
C ALA A 919 11.39 29.12 11.92
N ALA A 920 12.40 29.92 11.52
CA ALA A 920 13.80 29.53 11.53
C ALA A 920 14.35 29.44 12.98
N SER A 921 13.96 30.37 13.85
CA SER A 921 14.47 30.48 15.22
C SER A 921 13.98 29.37 16.14
N LYS A 922 12.75 28.87 15.95
CA LYS A 922 12.16 27.82 16.82
C LYS A 922 12.76 26.43 16.56
N VAL A 923 13.45 26.22 15.45
CA VAL A 923 14.06 24.93 15.14
C VAL A 923 15.17 24.66 16.15
N LYS A 924 15.15 23.49 16.81
CA LYS A 924 16.00 23.11 17.95
C LYS A 924 15.70 23.80 19.30
N ALA A 925 14.70 24.68 19.38
CA ALA A 925 14.26 25.26 20.65
C ALA A 925 13.68 24.19 21.58
N ASN A 926 13.93 24.34 22.89
CA ASN A 926 13.22 23.57 23.90
C ASN A 926 11.75 24.01 23.91
N LYS A 927 10.82 23.04 23.90
CA LYS A 927 9.37 23.31 23.93
C LYS A 927 8.93 24.09 25.17
N HIS A 928 9.68 23.99 26.28
CA HIS A 928 9.43 24.70 27.52
C HIS A 928 10.27 25.98 27.68
N SER A 929 10.95 26.43 26.62
CA SER A 929 11.73 27.67 26.66
C SER A 929 10.80 28.88 26.88
N PRO A 930 11.05 29.73 27.90
CA PRO A 930 10.31 30.98 28.06
C PRO A 930 10.58 31.94 26.90
N HIS A 931 11.76 31.90 26.28
CA HIS A 931 12.09 32.69 25.10
C HIS A 931 11.27 32.26 23.87
N LEU A 932 10.97 30.96 23.72
CA LEU A 932 10.11 30.47 22.65
C LEU A 932 8.67 31.00 22.78
N SER A 933 8.07 30.88 23.97
CA SER A 933 6.72 31.39 24.23
C SER A 933 6.65 32.90 24.03
N ARG A 934 7.67 33.63 24.51
CA ARG A 934 7.76 35.09 24.31
C ARG A 934 7.94 35.45 22.83
N LEU A 935 8.71 34.67 22.07
CA LEU A 935 8.91 34.91 20.64
C LEU A 935 7.60 34.73 19.86
N GLN A 936 6.80 33.72 20.22
CA GLN A 936 5.47 33.51 19.63
C GLN A 936 4.51 34.66 19.94
N GLU A 937 4.53 35.16 21.18
CA GLU A 937 3.76 36.35 21.56
C GLU A 937 4.18 37.57 20.75
N CYS A 938 5.49 37.82 20.62
CA CYS A 938 6.03 38.91 19.80
C CYS A 938 5.57 38.79 18.34
N SER A 939 5.52 37.58 17.77
CA SER A 939 5.02 37.35 16.41
C SER A 939 3.55 37.76 16.25
N ARG A 940 2.71 37.49 17.25
CA ARG A 940 1.30 37.92 17.24
C ARG A 940 1.20 39.44 17.31
N THR A 941 1.95 40.07 18.22
CA THR A 941 2.00 41.53 18.32
C THR A 941 2.46 42.19 17.01
N VAL A 942 3.47 41.62 16.33
CA VAL A 942 3.91 42.14 15.02
C VAL A 942 2.79 42.06 13.98
N ASN A 943 2.05 40.95 13.90
CA ASN A 943 0.92 40.81 12.98
C ASN A 943 -0.19 41.84 13.28
N GLU A 944 -0.54 42.04 14.55
CA GLU A 944 -1.52 43.05 14.97
C GLU A 944 -1.07 44.46 14.59
N ARG A 945 0.20 44.80 14.83
CA ARG A 945 0.74 46.13 14.47
C ARG A 945 0.84 46.33 12.96
N ALA A 946 1.17 45.29 12.20
CA ALA A 946 1.18 45.33 10.74
C ALA A 946 -0.24 45.56 10.18
N ALA A 947 -1.25 44.88 10.74
CA ALA A 947 -2.65 45.12 10.40
C ALA A 947 -3.09 46.55 10.73
N ASN A 948 -2.67 47.11 11.87
CA ASN A 948 -2.93 48.51 12.22
C ASN A 948 -2.28 49.49 11.24
N VAL A 949 -1.05 49.25 10.78
CA VAL A 949 -0.41 50.05 9.71
C VAL A 949 -1.27 50.03 8.45
N VAL A 950 -1.74 48.84 8.02
CA VAL A 950 -2.60 48.71 6.83
C VAL A 950 -3.92 49.47 7.02
N ALA A 951 -4.56 49.35 8.18
CA ALA A 951 -5.81 50.05 8.49
C ALA A 951 -5.63 51.58 8.51
N SER A 952 -4.60 52.09 9.20
CA SER A 952 -4.25 53.50 9.23
C SER A 952 -3.91 54.06 7.85
N THR A 953 -3.23 53.26 7.02
CA THR A 953 -2.83 53.64 5.65
C THR A 953 -4.06 53.74 4.74
N LYS A 954 -4.96 52.76 4.77
CA LYS A 954 -6.22 52.79 3.99
C LYS A 954 -7.14 53.92 4.42
N SER A 955 -7.36 54.08 5.73
CA SER A 955 -8.16 55.18 6.27
C SER A 955 -7.54 56.54 5.94
N GLY A 956 -6.21 56.63 5.94
CA GLY A 956 -5.48 57.83 5.53
C GLY A 956 -5.64 58.15 4.04
N GLN A 957 -5.60 57.14 3.17
CA GLN A 957 -5.84 57.27 1.74
C GLN A 957 -7.24 57.83 1.46
N GLU A 958 -8.27 57.27 2.10
CA GLU A 958 -9.67 57.74 1.96
C GLU A 958 -9.88 59.20 2.42
N GLN A 959 -9.07 59.69 3.35
CA GLN A 959 -9.15 61.06 3.88
C GLN A 959 -8.42 62.10 3.01
N ILE A 960 -7.49 61.66 2.16
CA ILE A 960 -6.64 62.54 1.32
C ILE A 960 -7.03 62.49 -0.16
N GLU A 961 -7.57 61.37 -0.65
CA GLU A 961 -8.03 61.26 -2.04
C GLU A 961 -9.28 62.10 -2.29
N ASP A 962 -9.16 63.08 -3.19
CA ASP A 962 -10.31 63.79 -3.75
C ASP A 962 -11.11 62.82 -4.65
N ARG A 963 -12.25 62.33 -4.15
CA ARG A 963 -13.20 61.61 -5.01
C ARG A 963 -13.84 62.60 -5.97
N ASP A 964 -13.54 62.45 -7.26
CA ASP A 964 -14.29 63.09 -8.35
C ASP A 964 -15.79 62.78 -8.15
N THR A 965 -16.52 63.74 -7.59
CA THR A 965 -17.97 63.64 -7.50
C THR A 965 -18.51 63.82 -8.90
N MET A 966 -19.19 62.77 -9.40
CA MET A 966 -19.74 62.79 -10.76
C MET A 966 -20.82 63.87 -10.87
N ASP A 967 -20.50 64.99 -11.52
CA ASP A 967 -21.44 66.05 -11.84
C ASP A 967 -22.16 65.75 -13.16
N PHE A 968 -23.46 65.49 -13.07
CA PHE A 968 -24.31 65.23 -14.23
C PHE A 968 -25.00 66.50 -14.76
N SER A 969 -24.83 67.65 -14.09
CA SER A 969 -25.49 68.89 -14.45
C SER A 969 -24.95 69.41 -15.80
N GLY A 970 -25.81 69.47 -16.82
CA GLY A 970 -25.44 69.96 -18.16
C GLY A 970 -25.15 68.89 -19.23
N LEU A 971 -25.26 67.59 -18.89
CA LEU A 971 -25.14 66.51 -19.88
C LEU A 971 -26.49 66.17 -20.52
N SER A 972 -26.60 66.30 -21.84
CA SER A 972 -27.73 65.72 -22.60
C SER A 972 -27.68 64.19 -22.55
N LEU A 973 -28.83 63.51 -22.70
CA LEU A 973 -28.92 62.03 -22.70
C LEU A 973 -27.89 61.35 -23.63
N ILE A 974 -27.67 61.89 -24.83
CA ILE A 974 -26.69 61.35 -25.78
C ILE A 974 -25.25 61.50 -25.25
N LYS A 975 -24.91 62.65 -24.66
CA LYS A 975 -23.59 62.87 -24.03
C LYS A 975 -23.38 61.95 -22.83
N LEU A 976 -24.40 61.76 -22.00
CA LEU A 976 -24.36 60.82 -20.87
C LEU A 976 -24.12 59.39 -21.36
N LYS A 977 -24.86 58.94 -22.39
CA LYS A 977 -24.68 57.60 -22.96
C LYS A 977 -23.28 57.42 -23.56
N LYS A 978 -22.74 58.45 -24.20
CA LYS A 978 -21.35 58.46 -24.70
C LYS A 978 -20.35 58.27 -23.55
N GLN A 979 -20.48 59.01 -22.45
CA GLN A 979 -19.61 58.85 -21.27
C GLN A 979 -19.77 57.49 -20.58
N GLU A 980 -20.99 56.93 -20.56
CA GLU A 980 -21.23 55.57 -20.07
C GLU A 980 -20.46 54.56 -20.92
N MET A 981 -20.55 54.65 -22.25
CA MET A 981 -19.80 53.78 -23.16
C MET A 981 -18.28 53.97 -23.00
N GLU A 982 -17.79 55.20 -22.88
CA GLU A 982 -16.36 55.50 -22.63
C GLU A 982 -15.88 54.92 -21.29
N THR A 983 -16.71 54.97 -20.25
CA THR A 983 -16.39 54.38 -18.93
C THR A 983 -16.38 52.85 -19.00
N GLN A 984 -17.31 52.23 -19.73
CA GLN A 984 -17.31 50.77 -19.97
C GLN A 984 -16.05 50.33 -20.71
N VAL A 985 -15.62 51.08 -21.73
CA VAL A 985 -14.34 50.83 -22.42
C VAL A 985 -13.17 50.92 -21.43
N ARG A 986 -13.14 51.96 -20.59
CA ARG A 986 -12.09 52.11 -19.57
C ARG A 986 -12.10 50.98 -18.54
N VAL A 987 -13.27 50.47 -18.13
CA VAL A 987 -13.39 49.30 -17.26
C VAL A 987 -12.75 48.07 -17.92
N LEU A 988 -13.10 47.78 -19.18
CA LEU A 988 -12.52 46.65 -19.92
C LEU A 988 -10.99 46.78 -20.10
N GLU A 989 -10.49 48.00 -20.34
CA GLU A 989 -9.05 48.28 -20.41
C GLU A 989 -8.35 48.05 -19.07
N LEU A 990 -8.95 48.49 -17.97
CA LEU A 990 -8.43 48.28 -16.61
C LEU A 990 -8.48 46.80 -16.20
N GLU A 991 -9.54 46.07 -16.54
CA GLU A 991 -9.65 44.63 -16.29
C GLU A 991 -8.56 43.84 -17.04
N LYS A 992 -8.32 44.18 -18.31
CA LYS A 992 -7.24 43.59 -19.11
C LYS A 992 -5.86 43.89 -18.51
N THR A 993 -5.65 45.13 -18.04
CA THR A 993 -4.39 45.53 -17.41
C THR A 993 -4.18 44.83 -16.07
N LEU A 994 -5.24 44.70 -15.27
CA LEU A 994 -5.22 43.96 -13.99
C LEU A 994 -4.90 42.48 -14.20
N GLU A 995 -5.50 41.85 -15.21
CA GLU A 995 -5.19 40.45 -15.56
C GLU A 995 -3.71 40.30 -15.98
N ALA A 996 -3.19 41.21 -16.79
CA ALA A 996 -1.78 41.22 -17.19
C ALA A 996 -0.82 41.36 -15.99
N GLU A 997 -1.09 42.30 -15.07
CA GLU A 997 -0.27 42.48 -13.86
C GLU A 997 -0.39 41.29 -12.89
N ARG A 998 -1.56 40.66 -12.77
CA ARG A 998 -1.73 39.42 -11.98
C ARG A 998 -0.91 38.26 -12.56
N MET A 999 -0.89 38.13 -13.89
CA MET A 999 -0.07 37.13 -14.58
C MET A 999 1.43 37.39 -14.33
N ARG A 1000 1.86 38.65 -14.50
CA ARG A 1000 3.24 39.07 -14.24
C ARG A 1000 3.66 38.83 -12.79
N LEU A 1001 2.81 39.14 -11.82
CA LEU A 1001 3.04 38.85 -10.40
C LEU A 1001 3.20 37.33 -10.16
N GLY A 1002 2.38 36.51 -10.83
CA GLY A 1002 2.52 35.05 -10.81
C GLY A 1002 3.86 34.58 -11.36
N GLU A 1003 4.32 35.15 -12.48
CA GLU A 1003 5.63 34.86 -13.07
C GLU A 1003 6.79 35.29 -12.16
N LEU A 1004 6.72 36.48 -11.56
CA LEU A 1004 7.72 36.99 -10.61
C LEU A 1004 7.81 36.08 -9.38
N ARG A 1005 6.67 35.66 -8.81
CA ARG A 1005 6.64 34.70 -7.69
C ARG A 1005 7.26 33.36 -8.09
N LYS A 1006 6.94 32.86 -9.29
CA LYS A 1006 7.55 31.63 -9.81
C LYS A 1006 9.07 31.76 -9.93
N GLN A 1007 9.58 32.86 -10.49
CA GLN A 1007 11.01 33.12 -10.55
C GLN A 1007 11.64 33.27 -9.17
N HIS A 1008 10.98 33.95 -8.24
CA HIS A 1008 11.44 34.08 -6.86
C HIS A 1008 11.62 32.71 -6.19
N TYR A 1009 10.67 31.78 -6.35
CA TYR A 1009 10.82 30.41 -5.82
C TYR A 1009 11.95 29.63 -6.52
N VAL A 1010 12.11 29.82 -7.84
CA VAL A 1010 13.20 29.18 -8.59
C VAL A 1010 14.57 29.71 -8.11
N LEU A 1011 14.72 31.02 -7.94
CA LEU A 1011 15.97 31.64 -7.48
C LEU A 1011 16.26 31.35 -6.00
N ALA A 1012 15.22 31.28 -5.16
CA ALA A 1012 15.34 30.84 -3.77
C ALA A 1012 15.73 29.36 -3.66
N GLY A 1013 15.37 28.54 -4.66
CA GLY A 1013 15.81 27.15 -4.79
C GLY A 1013 17.15 26.96 -5.53
N ALA A 1014 17.54 27.93 -6.37
CA ALA A 1014 18.70 27.88 -7.25
C ALA A 1014 19.23 29.30 -7.52
N SER A 1015 20.12 29.81 -6.66
CA SER A 1015 20.91 31.02 -6.95
C SER A 1015 22.38 30.66 -7.04
N GLY A 1016 22.79 30.18 -8.22
CA GLY A 1016 24.15 30.34 -8.70
C GLY A 1016 24.34 31.78 -9.19
N SER A 1017 25.49 32.38 -8.85
CA SER A 1017 25.94 33.60 -9.53
C SER A 1017 26.13 33.32 -11.03
N PRO A 1018 25.86 34.28 -11.93
CA PRO A 1018 26.21 34.12 -13.33
C PRO A 1018 27.72 34.28 -13.48
N GLY A 1019 28.45 33.19 -13.19
CA GLY A 1019 29.88 33.08 -13.41
C GLY A 1019 30.16 32.79 -14.87
N GLU A 1020 30.58 33.85 -15.57
CA GLU A 1020 31.52 33.83 -16.70
C GLU A 1020 31.31 32.72 -17.73
N GLU A 1021 30.57 33.06 -18.79
CA GLU A 1021 30.71 32.41 -20.09
C GLU A 1021 32.18 32.47 -20.52
N VAL A 1022 32.94 31.43 -20.18
CA VAL A 1022 34.23 31.15 -20.79
C VAL A 1022 33.95 30.95 -22.26
N ALA A 1023 34.37 31.95 -23.04
CA ALA A 1023 34.28 32.04 -24.48
C ALA A 1023 34.94 30.83 -25.16
N ILE A 1024 34.19 29.74 -25.30
CA ILE A 1024 34.53 28.68 -26.26
C ILE A 1024 34.11 29.20 -27.63
N ARG A 1025 35.11 29.75 -28.32
CA ARG A 1025 35.02 30.22 -29.71
C ARG A 1025 34.33 29.17 -30.60
N PRO A 1026 33.40 29.59 -31.46
CA PRO A 1026 32.65 28.70 -32.32
C PRO A 1026 33.51 28.27 -33.51
N SER A 1027 33.69 26.96 -33.68
CA SER A 1027 34.22 26.41 -34.91
C SER A 1027 33.16 26.49 -36.00
N THR A 1028 33.53 27.22 -37.03
CA THR A 1028 32.88 27.49 -38.30
C THR A 1028 32.39 26.24 -39.05
N ALA A 1029 31.12 26.21 -39.42
CA ALA A 1029 30.72 25.98 -40.81
C ALA A 1029 29.28 26.49 -41.07
N PRO A 1030 28.99 27.07 -42.25
CA PRO A 1030 27.82 27.93 -42.44
C PRO A 1030 26.69 27.21 -43.18
N ARG A 1031 25.44 27.60 -42.88
CA ARG A 1031 24.44 28.07 -43.86
C ARG A 1031 23.09 28.33 -43.20
N SER A 1032 22.49 29.43 -43.63
CA SER A 1032 21.12 29.82 -43.36
C SER A 1032 20.13 28.78 -43.87
N VAL A 1033 19.03 28.57 -43.14
CA VAL A 1033 17.63 28.71 -43.60
C VAL A 1033 16.72 28.47 -42.40
N THR A 1034 15.92 29.48 -42.12
CA THR A 1034 14.73 29.47 -41.27
C THR A 1034 13.62 28.64 -41.92
N THR A 1035 13.35 27.42 -41.46
CA THR A 1035 12.06 26.73 -41.72
C THR A 1035 11.64 25.78 -40.60
N LYS A 1036 10.64 26.25 -39.84
CA LYS A 1036 9.41 25.58 -39.36
C LYS A 1036 9.49 24.21 -38.65
N LYS A 1037 8.90 24.21 -37.44
CA LYS A 1037 8.43 23.05 -36.65
C LYS A 1037 7.66 22.02 -37.51
N PRO A 1038 7.72 20.73 -37.14
CA PRO A 1038 7.00 19.65 -37.83
C PRO A 1038 5.47 19.83 -37.77
N PRO A 1039 4.72 19.41 -38.80
CA PRO A 1039 3.28 19.66 -38.89
C PRO A 1039 2.47 18.75 -37.96
N LEU A 1040 1.49 19.33 -37.28
CA LEU A 1040 0.38 18.60 -36.64
C LEU A 1040 -0.45 17.87 -37.71
N ALA A 1041 -0.78 16.61 -37.43
CA ALA A 1041 -1.66 15.77 -38.21
C ALA A 1041 -2.99 16.50 -38.55
N GLN A 1042 -3.20 16.76 -39.84
CA GLN A 1042 -4.48 17.26 -40.35
C GLN A 1042 -5.53 16.14 -40.27
N LYS A 1043 -6.69 16.49 -39.71
CA LYS A 1043 -7.90 15.65 -39.72
C LYS A 1043 -8.36 15.37 -41.16
N PRO A 1044 -8.88 14.16 -41.45
CA PRO A 1044 -9.33 13.80 -42.80
C PRO A 1044 -10.53 14.67 -43.21
N SER A 1045 -10.39 15.37 -44.33
CA SER A 1045 -11.47 16.06 -45.01
C SER A 1045 -12.25 15.04 -45.83
N VAL A 1046 -13.48 14.75 -45.40
CA VAL A 1046 -14.47 13.97 -46.16
C VAL A 1046 -15.09 14.92 -47.18
N ALA A 1047 -14.76 14.74 -48.45
CA ALA A 1047 -15.46 15.38 -49.56
C ALA A 1047 -16.81 14.68 -49.79
N PRO A 1048 -17.92 15.42 -49.98
CA PRO A 1048 -19.24 14.83 -50.18
C PRO A 1048 -19.52 14.61 -51.67
N ARG A 1049 -20.08 13.46 -52.06
CA ARG A 1049 -21.04 13.35 -53.18
C ARG A 1049 -21.73 11.98 -53.30
N GLN A 1050 -23.04 12.06 -53.11
CA GLN A 1050 -24.14 11.48 -53.90
C GLN A 1050 -24.30 9.97 -54.05
N ASP A 1051 -25.37 9.50 -53.40
CA ASP A 1051 -26.18 8.31 -53.66
C ASP A 1051 -26.30 7.98 -55.14
N HIS A 1052 -25.92 6.77 -55.55
CA HIS A 1052 -26.54 6.04 -56.66
C HIS A 1052 -26.47 4.52 -56.38
N GLN A 1053 -27.66 3.97 -56.12
CA GLN A 1053 -28.19 2.68 -56.60
C GLN A 1053 -27.34 1.40 -56.48
N LEU A 1054 -27.78 0.57 -55.52
CA LEU A 1054 -28.14 -0.85 -55.68
C LEU A 1054 -27.59 -1.57 -56.92
N ASP A 1055 -26.51 -2.33 -56.73
CA ASP A 1055 -26.23 -3.47 -57.60
C ASP A 1055 -26.51 -4.78 -56.85
N LYS A 1056 -27.49 -5.50 -57.39
CA LYS A 1056 -27.84 -6.88 -57.00
C LYS A 1056 -26.93 -7.80 -57.83
N LYS A 1057 -26.03 -8.54 -57.18
CA LYS A 1057 -25.74 -9.96 -57.44
C LYS A 1057 -24.44 -10.39 -56.76
N ASP A 1058 -24.38 -11.69 -56.51
CA ASP A 1058 -23.27 -12.50 -55.99
C ASP A 1058 -23.11 -12.41 -54.46
N GLY A 1059 -23.35 -13.46 -53.68
CA GLY A 1059 -23.58 -14.86 -53.97
C GLY A 1059 -23.43 -15.59 -52.63
N ILE A 1060 -24.52 -16.19 -52.18
CA ILE A 1060 -24.58 -17.01 -50.96
C ILE A 1060 -23.78 -18.29 -51.25
N TYR A 1061 -22.71 -18.54 -50.49
CA TYR A 1061 -22.11 -19.87 -50.37
C TYR A 1061 -22.48 -20.46 -49.00
N PRO A 1062 -23.32 -21.51 -48.94
CA PRO A 1062 -23.79 -22.08 -47.68
C PRO A 1062 -22.90 -23.22 -47.17
N ALA A 1063 -22.81 -23.26 -45.84
CA ALA A 1063 -22.59 -24.38 -44.93
C ALA A 1063 -22.01 -25.71 -45.47
N GLN A 1064 -20.82 -26.06 -44.96
CA GLN A 1064 -20.39 -27.45 -44.82
C GLN A 1064 -20.63 -27.89 -43.37
N LEU A 1065 -21.73 -28.62 -43.17
CA LEU A 1065 -21.95 -29.51 -42.02
C LEU A 1065 -21.50 -30.90 -42.46
N VAL A 1066 -20.38 -31.36 -41.91
CA VAL A 1066 -19.88 -32.72 -42.09
C VAL A 1066 -20.49 -33.57 -40.98
N ASN A 1067 -21.41 -34.45 -41.36
CA ASN A 1067 -21.85 -35.59 -40.55
C ASN A 1067 -21.09 -36.83 -41.02
N TYR A 1068 -20.29 -37.39 -40.11
CA TYR A 1068 -20.09 -38.84 -39.96
C TYR A 1068 -20.27 -39.19 -38.49
#